data_AF-A0A6M1LBQ6-F1
#
_entry.id   AF-A0A6M1LBQ6-F1
#
_cell.length_a   1.000
_cell.length_b   1.000
_cell.length_c   1.000
_cell.angle_alpha   90.00
_cell.angle_beta   90.00
_cell.angle_gamma   90.00
#
_symmetry.space_group_name_H-M   'P 1'
#
loop_
_entity.id
_entity.type
_entity.pdbx_description
1 polymer ?
#
loop_
_entity_poly.entity_id
_entity_poly.type
_entity_poly.pdbx_seq_one_letter_code
_entity_poly.pdbx_strand_id
1 'polypeptide(L)'
;MSPNAESIRVSSPLVSAIRFTEDSGPQHHGGHSRVAEAETTALRTDPALIDPTELAGRFEDEKPGRVLTGPVALVLTAATLAIGLLALWQVFRPLAQGSKYYLIFFLAGVLPLVFLAYPADLRLPRRLRAVLAGRPSAPDATATGRSGPSRVDWLLAAAALAGCLYPVLPIALAGGGGGYDAFLDRQGLLVGLDVAMGTVLLLLLLEGCRRTTGWILPAVCLVFLGYGYYGGLLPQTWAVAHAGLDFGQLVDAFYNSDSGFYGTPLDVAATYIVLFTIYGAVLDLSGAGRFFVNLSAAAFRRSRTAAGRTAVASGFLLGTVSGSGAATTVSIGAVTWPILRRAGYPPERAGGMLAAAGVGAILSPPTLGAAAFIIAEYLGVSYLQVLGWAMVPTILYYLGIVLSVEIDARRSGVRPATLAAGSAWRLLARSGYHFASLFAIVGLLAVGLSATRAVVLATLLAVALSFLDRAHRLTPARLVAALSTGVRGVLAVTVVCAAAGVITATTTKTGLGPQAAALLVGAASAVSSEPAVVLALTALLAAVALSLLGLAVPVTASFVIGWVIIGPALLDLGVGAPAAAMFVFYFAVLSEVSPPTALAAVAAAAVTGGRLVPTMWHTLRYALPAYLIPLAFVVTPTGLGLLGIGGPRQILVATVVTALGVAVLAVAAGGWLPGVGPAGVPERVIGVAAGLTLLWLQPVPAAIGAVLAGVMTVGVFVRRGSTGPSGGTRAGSPA
;
A
#
# COMPACT_ATOMS: atom_id res chain seq x y z
N MET A 1 -36.82 -43.98 -17.95
CA MET A 1 -35.89 -44.58 -16.97
C MET A 1 -34.56 -43.87 -17.11
N SER A 2 -34.28 -42.90 -16.23
CA SER A 2 -32.96 -42.27 -16.09
C SER A 2 -32.58 -42.31 -14.60
N PRO A 3 -31.28 -42.45 -14.27
CA PRO A 3 -30.81 -42.18 -12.92
C PRO A 3 -29.84 -40.99 -12.88
N ASN A 4 -30.23 -40.02 -12.05
CA ASN A 4 -29.45 -39.27 -11.05
C ASN A 4 -27.97 -38.90 -11.30
N ALA A 5 -27.72 -37.58 -11.32
CA ALA A 5 -26.50 -36.96 -10.82
C ALA A 5 -26.88 -35.78 -9.90
N GLU A 6 -26.65 -35.93 -8.60
CA GLU A 6 -26.92 -34.92 -7.57
C GLU A 6 -25.92 -33.75 -7.65
N SER A 7 -26.46 -32.53 -7.78
CA SER A 7 -25.71 -31.29 -7.65
C SER A 7 -25.70 -30.83 -6.18
N ILE A 8 -24.52 -30.71 -5.57
CA ILE A 8 -24.33 -30.09 -4.25
C ILE A 8 -24.52 -28.58 -4.40
N ARG A 9 -25.68 -28.07 -3.97
CA ARG A 9 -25.94 -26.63 -3.76
C ARG A 9 -25.63 -26.28 -2.31
N VAL A 10 -24.73 -25.33 -2.09
CA VAL A 10 -24.59 -24.64 -0.80
C VAL A 10 -25.63 -23.53 -0.77
N SER A 11 -26.81 -23.83 -0.25
CA SER A 11 -27.83 -22.84 0.09
C SER A 11 -27.51 -22.22 1.46
N SER A 12 -27.37 -20.90 1.50
CA SER A 12 -27.45 -20.09 2.72
C SER A 12 -28.91 -19.97 3.15
N PRO A 13 -29.31 -20.42 4.36
CA PRO A 13 -30.62 -20.12 4.93
C PRO A 13 -30.48 -18.93 5.87
N LEU A 14 -31.17 -17.81 5.60
CA LEU A 14 -31.59 -16.83 6.61
C LEU A 14 -32.59 -15.82 6.00
N VAL A 15 -33.88 -16.21 6.04
CA VAL A 15 -35.04 -15.46 6.60
C VAL A 15 -35.23 -14.02 6.11
N SER A 16 -36.10 -13.71 5.13
CA SER A 16 -37.58 -13.61 5.14
C SER A 16 -38.21 -12.69 6.20
N ALA A 17 -38.91 -11.66 5.70
CA ALA A 17 -40.01 -10.90 6.32
C ALA A 17 -39.68 -9.67 7.20
N ILE A 18 -39.62 -8.48 6.57
CA ILE A 18 -40.35 -7.28 7.03
C ILE A 18 -40.81 -6.53 5.76
N ARG A 19 -42.12 -6.54 5.48
CA ARG A 19 -42.77 -5.66 4.48
C ARG A 19 -43.26 -4.42 5.22
N PHE A 20 -42.91 -3.23 4.74
CA PHE A 20 -43.67 -2.01 5.03
C PHE A 20 -44.41 -1.61 3.76
N THR A 21 -45.73 -1.62 3.85
CA THR A 21 -46.71 -1.11 2.88
C THR A 21 -46.97 0.35 3.18
N GLU A 22 -46.96 1.21 2.16
CA GLU A 22 -47.73 2.46 2.17
C GLU A 22 -48.28 2.71 0.76
N ASP A 23 -49.57 3.04 0.73
CA ASP A 23 -50.48 3.02 -0.40
C ASP A 23 -50.97 4.45 -0.73
N SER A 24 -51.10 4.74 -2.02
CA SER A 24 -52.02 5.68 -2.70
C SER A 24 -52.15 7.19 -2.35
N GLY A 25 -52.07 8.05 -3.38
CA GLY A 25 -52.83 9.33 -3.50
C GLY A 25 -52.19 10.45 -4.36
N PRO A 26 -52.92 11.24 -5.20
CA PRO A 26 -52.42 11.62 -6.55
C PRO A 26 -52.12 13.11 -6.84
N GLN A 27 -51.26 13.30 -7.87
CA GLN A 27 -51.17 14.35 -8.92
C GLN A 27 -51.38 15.85 -8.59
N HIS A 28 -50.38 16.70 -8.88
CA HIS A 28 -50.49 17.74 -9.92
C HIS A 28 -49.17 18.48 -10.25
N HIS A 29 -48.96 18.64 -11.57
CA HIS A 29 -48.24 19.67 -12.34
C HIS A 29 -46.72 19.93 -12.24
N GLY A 30 -46.11 19.87 -13.43
CA GLY A 30 -45.26 20.96 -13.93
C GLY A 30 -43.81 20.55 -14.18
N GLY A 31 -43.50 20.18 -15.43
CA GLY A 31 -42.22 19.61 -15.81
C GLY A 31 -41.04 20.56 -15.60
N HIS A 32 -40.06 20.10 -14.81
CA HIS A 32 -38.62 20.42 -14.89
C HIS A 32 -37.88 19.56 -13.84
N SER A 33 -37.84 18.23 -13.98
CA SER A 33 -37.11 17.39 -12.99
C SER A 33 -36.61 16.02 -13.47
N ARG A 34 -36.67 15.69 -14.78
CA ARG A 34 -36.25 14.35 -15.24
C ARG A 34 -34.73 14.13 -15.38
N VAL A 35 -33.90 15.14 -15.12
CA VAL A 35 -32.43 15.01 -15.13
C VAL A 35 -31.86 14.83 -13.72
N ALA A 36 -32.53 15.34 -12.67
CA ALA A 36 -32.07 15.24 -11.28
C ALA A 36 -32.43 13.90 -10.60
N GLU A 37 -33.52 13.23 -11.02
CA GLU A 37 -33.88 11.92 -10.46
C GLU A 37 -33.06 10.75 -11.04
N ALA A 38 -32.52 10.88 -12.25
CA ALA A 38 -31.75 9.82 -12.89
C ALA A 38 -30.34 9.65 -12.27
N GLU A 39 -29.69 10.74 -11.85
CA GLU A 39 -28.38 10.69 -11.17
C GLU A 39 -28.49 10.24 -9.70
N THR A 40 -29.64 10.42 -9.07
CA THR A 40 -29.83 10.06 -7.66
C THR A 40 -30.24 8.58 -7.46
N THR A 41 -30.64 7.90 -8.54
CA THR A 41 -31.16 6.52 -8.46
C THR A 41 -30.10 5.45 -8.74
N ALA A 42 -29.03 5.76 -9.48
CA ALA A 42 -27.98 4.79 -9.83
C ALA A 42 -26.96 4.49 -8.69
N LEU A 43 -27.01 5.25 -7.58
CA LEU A 43 -26.11 5.10 -6.42
C LEU A 43 -26.79 4.49 -5.18
N ARG A 44 -28.04 4.03 -5.29
CA ARG A 44 -28.76 3.33 -4.22
C ARG A 44 -28.72 1.81 -4.42
N THR A 45 -27.55 1.24 -4.63
CA THR A 45 -27.34 -0.16 -4.23
C THR A 45 -27.23 -0.20 -2.72
N ASP A 46 -28.10 -0.99 -2.09
CA ASP A 46 -28.14 -1.19 -0.65
C ASP A 46 -26.72 -1.53 -0.12
N PRO A 47 -26.11 -0.69 0.73
CA PRO A 47 -24.72 -0.89 1.18
C PRO A 47 -24.51 -2.16 2.03
N ALA A 48 -25.56 -2.93 2.29
CA ALA A 48 -25.53 -4.17 3.05
C ALA A 48 -25.16 -5.44 2.23
N LEU A 49 -25.03 -5.36 0.90
CA LEU A 49 -24.87 -6.55 0.03
C LEU A 49 -23.55 -6.64 -0.76
N ILE A 50 -22.61 -5.71 -0.57
CA ILE A 50 -21.30 -5.77 -1.25
C ILE A 50 -20.30 -6.48 -0.33
N ASP A 51 -19.68 -7.55 -0.83
CA ASP A 51 -18.60 -8.25 -0.13
C ASP A 51 -17.40 -7.28 0.06
N PRO A 52 -16.99 -6.98 1.31
CA PRO A 52 -15.86 -6.08 1.57
C PRO A 52 -14.57 -6.51 0.87
N THR A 53 -14.36 -7.81 0.69
CA THR A 53 -13.17 -8.34 0.01
C THR A 53 -13.22 -8.06 -1.50
N GLU A 54 -14.39 -8.17 -2.12
CA GLU A 54 -14.57 -7.81 -3.54
C GLU A 54 -14.44 -6.30 -3.75
N LEU A 55 -14.94 -5.49 -2.81
CA LEU A 55 -14.81 -4.05 -2.87
C LEU A 55 -13.35 -3.60 -2.68
N ALA A 56 -12.62 -4.21 -1.75
CA ALA A 56 -11.19 -3.97 -1.54
C ALA A 56 -10.38 -4.21 -2.81
N GLY A 57 -10.55 -5.37 -3.46
CA GLY A 57 -9.82 -5.72 -4.68
C GLY A 57 -10.13 -4.84 -5.90
N ARG A 58 -11.15 -3.97 -5.85
CA ARG A 58 -11.41 -2.96 -6.90
C ARG A 58 -10.57 -1.70 -6.74
N PHE A 59 -10.00 -1.48 -5.56
CA PHE A 59 -9.30 -0.24 -5.19
C PHE A 59 -7.88 -0.48 -4.70
N GLU A 60 -7.33 -1.67 -4.92
CA GLU A 60 -5.88 -1.87 -4.85
C GLU A 60 -5.22 -1.20 -6.06
N ASP A 61 -3.89 -0.97 -5.99
CA ASP A 61 -3.08 -0.49 -7.12
C ASP A 61 -3.20 -1.41 -8.37
N GLU A 62 -3.70 -2.62 -8.15
CA GLU A 62 -3.85 -3.68 -9.13
C GLU A 62 -5.31 -3.77 -9.59
N LYS A 63 -5.53 -3.99 -10.88
CA LYS A 63 -6.86 -4.17 -11.47
C LYS A 63 -7.53 -5.42 -10.90
N PRO A 64 -8.87 -5.41 -10.73
CA PRO A 64 -9.57 -6.58 -10.25
C PRO A 64 -9.44 -7.75 -11.23
N GLY A 65 -9.03 -8.91 -10.72
CA GLY A 65 -8.94 -10.15 -11.49
C GLY A 65 -10.30 -10.72 -11.90
N ARG A 66 -10.30 -11.64 -12.86
CA ARG A 66 -11.48 -12.37 -13.34
C ARG A 66 -12.05 -13.27 -12.26
N VAL A 67 -13.38 -13.26 -12.13
CA VAL A 67 -14.12 -14.28 -11.38
C VAL A 67 -14.33 -15.49 -12.30
N LEU A 68 -13.42 -16.46 -12.21
CA LEU A 68 -13.49 -17.69 -13.00
C LEU A 68 -14.43 -18.71 -12.35
N THR A 69 -15.24 -19.40 -13.16
CA THR A 69 -16.11 -20.51 -12.72
C THR A 69 -15.87 -21.75 -13.58
N GLY A 70 -16.19 -22.94 -13.06
CA GLY A 70 -16.06 -24.21 -13.78
C GLY A 70 -14.62 -24.75 -13.85
N PRO A 71 -14.24 -25.48 -14.92
CA PRO A 71 -12.97 -26.22 -14.98
C PRO A 71 -11.74 -25.31 -14.98
N VAL A 72 -11.85 -24.10 -15.55
CA VAL A 72 -10.75 -23.12 -15.57
C VAL A 72 -10.45 -22.63 -14.15
N ALA A 73 -11.47 -22.46 -13.31
CA ALA A 73 -11.27 -22.07 -11.92
C ALA A 73 -10.50 -23.16 -11.15
N LEU A 74 -10.77 -24.43 -11.45
CA LEU A 74 -10.06 -25.57 -10.87
C LEU A 74 -8.58 -25.58 -11.30
N VAL A 75 -8.29 -25.34 -12.58
CA VAL A 75 -6.90 -25.20 -13.06
C VAL A 75 -6.18 -24.05 -12.37
N LEU A 76 -6.81 -22.87 -12.26
CA LEU A 76 -6.23 -21.72 -11.57
C LEU A 76 -5.99 -22.03 -10.09
N THR A 77 -6.94 -22.66 -9.41
CA THR A 77 -6.80 -23.05 -8.00
C THR A 77 -5.72 -24.11 -7.82
N ALA A 78 -5.61 -25.10 -8.70
CA ALA A 78 -4.56 -26.11 -8.65
C ALA A 78 -3.16 -25.51 -8.87
N ALA A 79 -3.02 -24.61 -9.85
CA ALA A 79 -1.76 -23.93 -10.13
C ALA A 79 -1.35 -22.98 -8.99
N THR A 80 -2.29 -22.20 -8.45
CA THR A 80 -2.02 -21.34 -7.28
C THR A 80 -1.67 -22.16 -6.04
N LEU A 81 -2.32 -23.31 -5.84
CA LEU A 81 -1.94 -24.24 -4.78
C LEU A 81 -0.52 -24.79 -4.99
N ALA A 82 -0.17 -25.19 -6.22
CA ALA A 82 1.16 -25.68 -6.54
C ALA A 82 2.25 -24.63 -6.26
N ILE A 83 2.01 -23.36 -6.64
CA ILE A 83 2.93 -22.24 -6.35
C ILE A 83 3.03 -21.99 -4.85
N GLY A 84 1.89 -21.98 -4.13
CA GLY A 84 1.89 -21.81 -2.68
C GLY A 84 2.65 -22.92 -1.97
N LEU A 85 2.45 -24.18 -2.39
CA LEU A 85 3.18 -25.33 -1.87
C LEU A 85 4.68 -25.28 -2.23
N LEU A 86 5.03 -24.86 -3.44
CA LEU A 86 6.41 -24.65 -3.86
C LEU A 86 7.10 -23.60 -2.98
N ALA A 87 6.45 -22.46 -2.76
CA ALA A 87 6.97 -21.40 -1.90
C ALA A 87 7.15 -21.89 -0.46
N LEU A 88 6.18 -22.62 0.10
CA LEU A 88 6.29 -23.21 1.44
C LEU A 88 7.41 -24.26 1.53
N TRP A 89 7.58 -25.07 0.48
CA TRP A 89 8.60 -26.11 0.42
C TRP A 89 10.01 -25.51 0.32
N GLN A 90 10.20 -24.48 -0.51
CA GLN A 90 11.46 -23.76 -0.71
C GLN A 90 12.03 -23.21 0.61
N VAL A 91 11.18 -22.83 1.57
CA VAL A 91 11.61 -22.32 2.90
C VAL A 91 12.42 -23.35 3.70
N PHE A 92 12.05 -24.62 3.61
CA PHE A 92 12.70 -25.70 4.37
C PHE A 92 13.71 -26.47 3.55
N ARG A 93 13.53 -26.51 2.22
CA ARG A 93 14.40 -27.21 1.28
C ARG A 93 14.74 -26.27 0.11
N PRO A 94 15.65 -25.31 0.31
CA PRO A 94 16.06 -24.44 -0.78
C PRO A 94 16.74 -25.26 -1.87
N LEU A 95 16.41 -24.96 -3.14
CA LEU A 95 17.05 -25.58 -4.29
C LEU A 95 18.56 -25.33 -4.29
N ALA A 96 19.34 -26.39 -4.58
CA ALA A 96 20.79 -26.38 -4.49
C ALA A 96 21.47 -25.48 -5.56
N GLN A 97 20.77 -25.21 -6.66
CA GLN A 97 21.26 -24.45 -7.82
C GLN A 97 21.20 -22.91 -7.62
N GLY A 98 20.74 -22.43 -6.46
CA GLY A 98 20.70 -21.00 -6.10
C GLY A 98 19.32 -20.34 -6.25
N SER A 99 19.21 -19.08 -5.81
CA SER A 99 17.95 -18.33 -5.78
C SER A 99 17.40 -18.08 -7.18
N LYS A 100 18.23 -17.65 -8.13
CA LYS A 100 17.83 -17.37 -9.52
C LYS A 100 17.18 -18.57 -10.21
N TYR A 101 17.64 -19.79 -9.93
CA TYR A 101 16.99 -21.02 -10.39
C TYR A 101 15.55 -21.13 -9.88
N TYR A 102 15.32 -20.87 -8.59
CA TYR A 102 13.98 -20.82 -8.01
C TYR A 102 13.11 -19.71 -8.63
N LEU A 103 13.67 -18.52 -8.88
CA LEU A 103 12.93 -17.40 -9.48
C LEU A 103 12.41 -17.71 -10.89
N ILE A 104 13.17 -18.48 -11.65
CA ILE A 104 12.74 -18.96 -12.97
C ILE A 104 11.46 -19.81 -12.85
N PHE A 105 11.42 -20.78 -11.94
CA PHE A 105 10.22 -21.60 -11.72
C PHE A 105 9.06 -20.80 -11.13
N PHE A 106 9.35 -19.90 -10.19
CA PHE A 106 8.34 -19.06 -9.58
C PHE A 106 7.66 -18.16 -10.62
N LEU A 107 8.44 -17.46 -11.44
CA LEU A 107 7.92 -16.62 -12.52
C LEU A 107 7.21 -17.45 -13.60
N ALA A 108 7.74 -18.63 -13.93
CA ALA A 108 7.08 -19.58 -14.84
C ALA A 108 5.72 -20.06 -14.31
N GLY A 109 5.54 -20.14 -12.99
CA GLY A 109 4.24 -20.42 -12.38
C GLY A 109 3.32 -19.21 -12.40
N VAL A 110 3.82 -18.03 -12.06
CA VAL A 110 3.01 -16.83 -11.83
C VAL A 110 2.59 -16.14 -13.13
N LEU A 111 3.52 -15.90 -14.06
CA LEU A 111 3.26 -15.09 -15.26
C LEU A 111 2.17 -15.68 -16.17
N PRO A 112 2.09 -17.00 -16.43
CA PRO A 112 0.96 -17.58 -17.15
C PRO A 112 -0.38 -17.37 -16.44
N LEU A 113 -0.41 -17.47 -15.11
CA LEU A 113 -1.63 -17.26 -14.33
C LEU A 113 -2.10 -15.81 -14.41
N VAL A 114 -1.20 -14.84 -14.55
CA VAL A 114 -1.58 -13.44 -14.76
C VAL A 114 -2.40 -13.28 -16.04
N PHE A 115 -2.02 -13.93 -17.14
CA PHE A 115 -2.81 -13.85 -18.39
C PHE A 115 -4.17 -14.53 -18.30
N LEU A 116 -4.27 -15.60 -17.50
CA LEU A 116 -5.54 -16.29 -17.27
C LEU A 116 -6.45 -15.52 -16.29
N ALA A 117 -5.87 -14.95 -15.24
CA ALA A 117 -6.57 -14.25 -14.17
C ALA A 117 -6.92 -12.80 -14.55
N TYR A 118 -6.12 -12.10 -15.33
CA TYR A 118 -6.36 -10.67 -15.66
C TYR A 118 -6.77 -10.50 -17.13
N PRO A 119 -7.89 -9.79 -17.40
CA PRO A 119 -8.38 -9.64 -18.75
C PRO A 119 -7.49 -8.75 -19.62
N ALA A 120 -7.41 -9.09 -20.91
CA ALA A 120 -6.79 -8.25 -21.93
C ALA A 120 -7.68 -7.03 -22.21
N ASP A 121 -7.67 -6.02 -21.33
CA ASP A 121 -8.37 -4.76 -21.56
C ASP A 121 -7.65 -3.94 -22.64
N LEU A 122 -7.76 -4.36 -23.90
CA LEU A 122 -7.23 -3.67 -25.08
C LEU A 122 -8.19 -2.58 -25.61
N ARG A 123 -9.24 -2.24 -24.85
CA ARG A 123 -10.20 -1.22 -25.28
C ARG A 123 -9.63 0.17 -24.96
N LEU A 124 -9.31 0.95 -26.00
CA LEU A 124 -9.01 2.39 -25.93
C LEU A 124 -9.87 3.08 -24.84
N PRO A 125 -9.33 4.07 -24.09
CA PRO A 125 -10.11 4.80 -23.11
C PRO A 125 -11.39 5.32 -23.77
N ARG A 126 -12.54 4.86 -23.26
CA ARG A 126 -13.85 5.14 -23.86
C ARG A 126 -14.17 6.62 -23.96
N ARG A 127 -13.43 7.50 -23.25
CA ARG A 127 -13.46 8.95 -23.47
C ARG A 127 -13.15 9.33 -24.92
N LEU A 128 -12.13 8.71 -25.54
CA LEU A 128 -11.81 8.94 -26.95
C LEU A 128 -12.87 8.34 -27.88
N ARG A 129 -13.46 7.18 -27.56
CA ARG A 129 -14.57 6.61 -28.36
C ARG A 129 -15.88 7.37 -28.20
N ALA A 130 -16.19 7.89 -27.02
CA ALA A 130 -17.40 8.68 -26.76
C ALA A 130 -17.30 10.06 -27.42
N VAL A 131 -16.10 10.66 -27.42
CA VAL A 131 -15.78 11.88 -28.17
C VAL A 131 -15.84 11.63 -29.68
N LEU A 132 -15.33 10.51 -30.18
CA LEU A 132 -15.41 10.14 -31.61
C LEU A 132 -16.81 9.67 -32.06
N ALA A 133 -17.64 9.17 -31.14
CA ALA A 133 -18.97 8.61 -31.46
C ALA A 133 -20.16 9.50 -31.03
N GLY A 134 -19.91 10.71 -30.51
CA GLY A 134 -20.94 11.70 -30.21
C GLY A 134 -22.02 11.25 -29.20
N ARG A 135 -21.71 10.33 -28.28
CA ARG A 135 -22.69 9.82 -27.29
C ARG A 135 -22.31 10.19 -25.86
N PRO A 136 -23.27 10.66 -25.03
CA PRO A 136 -23.01 10.96 -23.63
C PRO A 136 -22.61 9.69 -22.86
N SER A 137 -21.63 9.84 -21.98
CA SER A 137 -21.03 8.75 -21.22
C SER A 137 -21.96 8.37 -20.05
N ALA A 138 -22.60 7.20 -20.12
CA ALA A 138 -23.33 6.64 -18.98
C ALA A 138 -22.35 6.07 -17.92
N PRO A 139 -22.66 6.14 -16.61
CA PRO A 139 -21.84 5.51 -15.58
C PRO A 139 -21.99 3.98 -15.63
N ASP A 140 -20.86 3.26 -15.49
CA ASP A 140 -20.78 1.80 -15.55
C ASP A 140 -21.56 1.13 -14.41
N ALA A 141 -22.65 0.44 -14.73
CA ALA A 141 -23.36 -0.46 -13.80
C ALA A 141 -23.08 -1.96 -14.03
N THR A 142 -22.31 -2.37 -15.05
CA THR A 142 -22.21 -3.81 -15.41
C THR A 142 -20.90 -4.22 -16.11
N ALA A 143 -19.74 -3.94 -15.51
CA ALA A 143 -18.46 -4.49 -15.97
C ALA A 143 -17.97 -5.69 -15.12
N THR A 144 -18.88 -6.52 -14.61
CA THR A 144 -18.51 -7.87 -14.13
C THR A 144 -18.52 -8.83 -15.32
N GLY A 145 -17.45 -8.79 -16.11
CA GLY A 145 -17.26 -9.69 -17.24
C GLY A 145 -17.08 -11.13 -16.78
N ARG A 146 -18.19 -11.87 -16.65
CA ARG A 146 -18.29 -13.33 -16.47
C ARG A 146 -17.69 -14.15 -17.64
N SER A 147 -16.85 -13.57 -18.47
CA SER A 147 -16.23 -14.23 -19.62
C SER A 147 -14.95 -14.95 -19.19
N GLY A 148 -14.88 -16.26 -19.43
CA GLY A 148 -13.66 -17.04 -19.24
C GLY A 148 -12.48 -16.57 -20.12
N PRO A 149 -11.27 -17.10 -19.89
CA PRO A 149 -10.08 -16.72 -20.64
C PRO A 149 -10.24 -16.98 -22.13
N SER A 150 -9.78 -16.03 -22.94
CA SER A 150 -9.79 -16.12 -24.40
C SER A 150 -8.71 -17.09 -24.90
N ARG A 151 -8.80 -17.54 -26.16
CA ARG A 151 -7.73 -18.34 -26.79
C ARG A 151 -6.39 -17.60 -26.81
N VAL A 152 -6.41 -16.27 -26.94
CA VAL A 152 -5.22 -15.42 -26.89
C VAL A 152 -4.58 -15.46 -25.50
N ASP A 153 -5.38 -15.47 -24.43
CA ASP A 153 -4.86 -15.57 -23.07
C ASP A 153 -4.15 -16.91 -22.83
N TRP A 154 -4.68 -18.00 -23.38
CA TRP A 154 -4.04 -19.31 -23.34
C TRP A 154 -2.73 -19.36 -24.14
N LEU A 155 -2.68 -18.72 -25.32
CA LEU A 155 -1.46 -18.62 -26.12
C LEU A 155 -0.39 -17.80 -25.39
N LEU A 156 -0.75 -16.67 -24.78
CA LEU A 156 0.18 -15.86 -24.00
C LEU A 156 0.64 -16.59 -22.74
N ALA A 157 -0.25 -17.34 -22.08
CA ALA A 157 0.12 -18.19 -20.94
C ALA A 157 1.13 -19.27 -21.35
N ALA A 158 0.94 -19.93 -22.50
CA ALA A 158 1.88 -20.92 -23.02
C ALA A 158 3.22 -20.29 -23.42
N ALA A 159 3.19 -19.14 -24.09
CA ALA A 159 4.40 -18.39 -24.46
C ALA A 159 5.18 -17.91 -23.23
N ALA A 160 4.48 -17.48 -22.18
CA ALA A 160 5.10 -17.08 -20.91
C ALA A 160 5.76 -18.26 -20.20
N LEU A 161 5.09 -19.41 -20.17
CA LEU A 161 5.65 -20.62 -19.58
C LEU A 161 6.92 -21.05 -20.33
N ALA A 162 6.87 -21.05 -21.66
CA ALA A 162 8.03 -21.39 -22.50
C ALA A 162 9.17 -20.37 -22.35
N GLY A 163 8.85 -19.08 -22.34
CA GLY A 163 9.81 -17.99 -22.15
C GLY A 163 10.51 -18.03 -20.81
N CYS A 164 9.78 -18.29 -19.73
CA CYS A 164 10.37 -18.40 -18.40
C CYS A 164 11.23 -19.66 -18.26
N LEU A 165 10.76 -20.83 -18.72
CA LEU A 165 11.47 -22.09 -18.51
C LEU A 165 12.65 -22.33 -19.44
N TYR A 166 12.74 -21.60 -20.55
CA TYR A 166 13.82 -21.73 -21.54
C TYR A 166 15.24 -21.81 -20.95
N PRO A 167 15.65 -20.97 -19.98
CA PRO A 167 16.99 -21.03 -19.39
C PRO A 167 17.30 -22.34 -18.67
N VAL A 168 16.29 -23.05 -18.18
CA VAL A 168 16.45 -24.27 -17.36
C VAL A 168 16.25 -25.55 -18.17
N LEU A 169 15.58 -25.46 -19.33
CA LEU A 169 15.32 -26.63 -20.16
C LEU A 169 16.64 -27.22 -20.68
N PRO A 170 16.89 -28.53 -20.50
CA PRO A 170 18.12 -29.20 -20.94
C PRO A 170 18.17 -29.42 -22.47
N ILE A 171 17.39 -28.65 -23.23
CA ILE A 171 17.25 -28.78 -24.67
C ILE A 171 18.14 -27.72 -25.31
N ALA A 172 19.11 -28.17 -26.12
CA ALA A 172 19.89 -27.27 -26.96
C ALA A 172 19.14 -27.04 -28.29
N LEU A 173 18.75 -25.81 -28.56
CA LEU A 173 18.04 -25.40 -29.78
C LEU A 173 18.84 -24.31 -30.47
N ALA A 174 19.22 -24.52 -31.74
CA ALA A 174 19.87 -23.52 -32.59
C ALA A 174 21.05 -22.76 -31.92
N GLY A 175 21.87 -23.45 -31.11
CA GLY A 175 23.01 -22.87 -30.40
C GLY A 175 22.68 -22.15 -29.08
N GLY A 176 21.40 -22.02 -28.72
CA GLY A 176 20.93 -21.56 -27.40
C GLY A 176 20.35 -22.70 -26.55
N GLY A 177 19.99 -22.41 -25.30
CA GLY A 177 19.48 -23.39 -24.33
C GLY A 177 20.59 -24.23 -23.67
N GLY A 178 20.32 -25.52 -23.44
CA GLY A 178 21.32 -26.46 -22.90
C GLY A 178 21.35 -26.60 -21.38
N GLY A 179 20.30 -26.15 -20.68
CA GLY A 179 20.19 -26.20 -19.23
C GLY A 179 20.74 -24.94 -18.53
N TYR A 180 20.50 -24.89 -17.22
CA TYR A 180 20.76 -23.70 -16.39
C TYR A 180 22.22 -23.26 -16.39
N ASP A 181 23.17 -24.20 -16.28
CA ASP A 181 24.60 -23.89 -16.25
C ASP A 181 25.05 -23.31 -17.59
N ALA A 182 24.65 -23.93 -18.71
CA ALA A 182 24.97 -23.44 -20.05
C ALA A 182 24.38 -22.05 -20.32
N PHE A 183 23.22 -21.72 -19.75
CA PHE A 183 22.62 -20.39 -19.86
C PHE A 183 23.43 -19.33 -19.08
N LEU A 184 23.92 -19.67 -17.89
CA LEU A 184 24.77 -18.77 -17.10
C LEU A 184 26.14 -18.57 -17.76
N ASP A 185 26.74 -19.62 -18.34
CA ASP A 185 28.04 -19.54 -19.02
C ASP A 185 28.03 -18.60 -20.25
N ARG A 186 26.85 -18.31 -20.81
CA ARG A 186 26.66 -17.38 -21.94
C ARG A 186 26.40 -15.93 -21.53
N GLN A 187 26.61 -15.58 -20.25
CA GLN A 187 26.43 -14.21 -19.76
C GLN A 187 27.34 -13.22 -20.54
N GLY A 188 26.74 -12.16 -21.07
CA GLY A 188 27.44 -11.15 -21.89
C GLY A 188 27.66 -11.53 -23.36
N LEU A 189 27.37 -12.77 -23.78
CA LEU A 189 27.51 -13.27 -25.15
C LEU A 189 26.30 -14.12 -25.57
N LEU A 190 25.10 -13.55 -25.44
CA LEU A 190 23.86 -14.27 -25.80
C LEU A 190 23.80 -14.59 -27.29
N VAL A 191 23.34 -15.80 -27.57
CA VAL A 191 23.06 -16.27 -28.93
C VAL A 191 21.70 -15.70 -29.38
N GLY A 192 21.47 -15.60 -30.69
CA GLY A 192 20.24 -15.03 -31.25
C GLY A 192 18.93 -15.64 -30.70
N LEU A 193 18.94 -16.92 -30.34
CA LEU A 193 17.79 -17.56 -29.70
C LEU A 193 17.58 -17.06 -28.25
N ASP A 194 18.65 -16.90 -27.47
CA ASP A 194 18.53 -16.38 -26.10
C ASP A 194 18.00 -14.94 -26.11
N VAL A 195 18.45 -14.12 -27.07
CA VAL A 195 17.95 -12.75 -27.29
C VAL A 195 16.46 -12.77 -27.70
N ALA A 196 16.06 -13.68 -28.59
CA ALA A 196 14.66 -13.81 -28.99
C ALA A 196 13.75 -14.19 -27.81
N MET A 197 14.16 -15.18 -27.01
CA MET A 197 13.38 -15.62 -25.84
C MET A 197 13.34 -14.54 -24.74
N GLY A 198 14.45 -13.86 -24.48
CA GLY A 198 14.48 -12.72 -23.56
C GLY A 198 13.60 -11.55 -24.03
N THR A 199 13.54 -11.29 -25.34
CA THR A 199 12.64 -10.30 -25.93
C THR A 199 11.18 -10.69 -25.79
N VAL A 200 10.84 -11.96 -26.05
CA VAL A 200 9.48 -12.49 -25.82
C VAL A 200 9.09 -12.31 -24.35
N LEU A 201 9.98 -12.67 -23.42
CA LEU A 201 9.71 -12.49 -21.99
C LEU A 201 9.55 -11.02 -21.61
N LEU A 202 10.37 -10.10 -22.14
CA LEU A 202 10.22 -8.66 -21.95
C LEU A 202 8.83 -8.18 -22.36
N LEU A 203 8.39 -8.54 -23.57
CA LEU A 203 7.08 -8.14 -24.09
C LEU A 203 5.93 -8.72 -23.26
N LEU A 204 6.07 -9.97 -22.80
CA LEU A 204 5.08 -10.62 -21.94
C LEU A 204 5.04 -9.98 -20.55
N LEU A 205 6.19 -9.60 -19.97
CA LEU A 205 6.23 -8.88 -18.70
C LEU A 205 5.57 -7.50 -18.81
N LEU A 206 5.84 -6.74 -19.89
CA LEU A 206 5.19 -5.45 -20.13
C LEU A 206 3.68 -5.60 -20.33
N GLU A 207 3.24 -6.60 -21.08
CA GLU A 207 1.81 -6.88 -21.28
C GLU A 207 1.13 -7.39 -20.00
N GLY A 208 1.81 -8.23 -19.21
CA GLY A 208 1.35 -8.68 -17.90
C GLY A 208 1.20 -7.49 -16.94
N CYS A 209 2.20 -6.62 -16.88
CA CYS A 209 2.19 -5.41 -16.07
C CYS A 209 1.05 -4.46 -16.51
N ARG A 210 0.80 -4.34 -17.82
CA ARG A 210 -0.33 -3.56 -18.34
C ARG A 210 -1.70 -4.11 -17.91
N ARG A 211 -1.82 -5.44 -17.85
CA ARG A 211 -3.04 -6.13 -17.40
C ARG A 211 -3.26 -6.05 -15.90
N THR A 212 -2.19 -5.93 -15.11
CA THR A 212 -2.28 -5.87 -13.66
C THR A 212 -2.37 -4.42 -13.16
N THR A 213 -1.44 -3.54 -13.53
CA THR A 213 -1.36 -2.16 -12.97
C THR A 213 -1.65 -1.07 -13.99
N GLY A 214 -1.94 -1.42 -15.24
CA GLY A 214 -2.24 -0.45 -16.30
C GLY A 214 -1.01 0.07 -17.04
N TRP A 215 -1.16 1.13 -17.83
CA TRP A 215 -0.15 1.57 -18.80
C TRP A 215 1.05 2.31 -18.20
N ILE A 216 0.96 2.78 -16.95
CA ILE A 216 1.94 3.72 -16.42
C ILE A 216 3.30 3.04 -16.21
N LEU A 217 3.37 1.93 -15.47
CA LEU A 217 4.63 1.21 -15.26
C LEU A 217 5.24 0.65 -16.56
N PRO A 218 4.48 0.03 -17.49
CA PRO A 218 5.01 -0.36 -18.80
C PRO A 218 5.55 0.82 -19.59
N ALA A 219 4.89 1.97 -19.57
CA ALA A 219 5.38 3.17 -20.24
C ALA A 219 6.70 3.65 -19.63
N VAL A 220 6.84 3.62 -18.30
CA VAL A 220 8.12 3.92 -17.63
C VAL A 220 9.20 2.93 -18.06
N CYS A 221 8.92 1.62 -18.07
CA CYS A 221 9.88 0.62 -18.56
C CYS A 221 10.29 0.85 -20.02
N LEU A 222 9.35 1.25 -20.90
CA LEU A 222 9.64 1.61 -22.29
C LEU A 222 10.49 2.87 -22.42
N VAL A 223 10.28 3.87 -21.55
CA VAL A 223 11.13 5.06 -21.48
C VAL A 223 12.55 4.69 -21.06
N PHE A 224 12.73 3.84 -20.05
CA PHE A 224 14.06 3.35 -19.65
C PHE A 224 14.70 2.48 -20.73
N LEU A 225 13.93 1.62 -21.42
CA LEU A 225 14.42 0.86 -22.56
C LEU A 225 14.92 1.79 -23.68
N GLY A 226 14.10 2.80 -24.03
CA GLY A 226 14.43 3.80 -25.03
C GLY A 226 15.64 4.64 -24.63
N TYR A 227 15.74 5.03 -23.37
CA TYR A 227 16.91 5.72 -22.83
C TYR A 227 18.17 4.85 -22.93
N GLY A 228 18.10 3.58 -22.51
CA GLY A 228 19.22 2.65 -22.60
C GLY A 228 19.71 2.42 -24.04
N TYR A 229 18.81 2.40 -25.02
CA TYR A 229 19.17 2.23 -26.42
C TYR A 229 19.67 3.54 -27.07
N TYR A 230 18.89 4.63 -26.94
CA TYR A 230 19.14 5.90 -27.63
C TYR A 230 20.01 6.88 -26.84
N GLY A 231 20.43 6.58 -25.63
CA GLY A 231 21.21 7.50 -24.81
C GLY A 231 22.58 7.87 -25.40
N GLY A 232 23.11 7.06 -26.33
CA GLY A 232 24.28 7.39 -27.15
C GLY A 232 24.07 8.58 -28.09
N LEU A 233 22.82 8.89 -28.44
CA LEU A 233 22.46 10.03 -29.29
C LEU A 233 22.30 11.33 -28.49
N LEU A 234 22.30 11.26 -27.16
CA LEU A 234 22.22 12.46 -26.33
C LEU A 234 23.51 13.29 -26.47
N PRO A 235 23.42 14.63 -26.40
CA PRO A 235 24.59 15.47 -26.37
C PRO A 235 25.51 15.05 -25.23
N GLN A 236 26.75 14.65 -25.54
CA GLN A 236 27.71 14.15 -24.54
C GLN A 236 28.11 15.22 -23.49
N THR A 237 27.68 16.48 -23.70
CA THR A 237 27.78 17.57 -22.72
C THR A 237 26.76 17.46 -21.59
N TRP A 238 25.70 16.66 -21.76
CA TRP A 238 24.67 16.47 -20.74
C TRP A 238 25.11 15.40 -19.75
N ALA A 239 24.88 15.66 -18.46
CA ALA A 239 25.23 14.74 -17.38
C ALA A 239 24.53 13.37 -17.47
N VAL A 240 23.43 13.26 -18.24
CA VAL A 240 22.64 12.04 -18.43
C VAL A 240 23.02 11.24 -19.68
N ALA A 241 24.01 11.68 -20.45
CA ALA A 241 24.46 10.96 -21.64
C ALA A 241 25.29 9.72 -21.25
N HIS A 242 25.22 8.68 -22.09
CA HIS A 242 26.04 7.47 -21.97
C HIS A 242 26.36 6.92 -23.35
N ALA A 243 27.17 5.85 -23.44
CA ALA A 243 27.65 5.30 -24.71
C ALA A 243 26.56 4.66 -25.61
N GLY A 244 25.32 4.54 -25.13
CA GLY A 244 24.29 3.68 -25.71
C GLY A 244 24.53 2.19 -25.44
N LEU A 245 23.46 1.39 -25.47
CA LEU A 245 23.51 -0.07 -25.35
C LEU A 245 22.80 -0.70 -26.54
N ASP A 246 23.43 -1.70 -27.15
CA ASP A 246 22.80 -2.47 -28.21
C ASP A 246 21.60 -3.27 -27.67
N PHE A 247 20.63 -3.58 -28.54
CA PHE A 247 19.44 -4.31 -28.11
C PHE A 247 19.77 -5.68 -27.49
N GLY A 248 20.78 -6.39 -28.01
CA GLY A 248 21.27 -7.64 -27.42
C GLY A 248 21.84 -7.45 -26.01
N GLN A 249 22.57 -6.35 -25.77
CA GLN A 249 23.12 -6.02 -24.44
C GLN A 249 22.02 -5.62 -23.46
N LEU A 250 20.96 -4.95 -23.93
CA LEU A 250 19.79 -4.66 -23.11
C LEU A 250 19.07 -5.95 -22.71
N VAL A 251 18.85 -6.87 -23.66
CA VAL A 251 18.24 -8.16 -23.36
C VAL A 251 19.14 -8.99 -22.42
N ASP A 252 20.46 -8.93 -22.54
CA ASP A 252 21.40 -9.52 -21.57
C ASP A 252 21.20 -8.96 -20.17
N ALA A 253 21.18 -7.63 -20.07
CA ALA A 253 21.00 -6.92 -18.83
C ALA A 253 19.65 -7.24 -18.16
N PHE A 254 18.60 -7.52 -18.92
CA PHE A 254 17.30 -7.86 -18.35
C PHE A 254 17.14 -9.35 -18.06
N TYR A 255 17.65 -10.23 -18.92
CA TYR A 255 17.33 -11.64 -18.87
C TYR A 255 18.39 -12.47 -18.13
N ASN A 256 19.66 -12.10 -18.25
CA ASN A 256 20.78 -12.82 -17.63
C ASN A 256 21.37 -12.08 -16.43
N SER A 257 21.36 -10.74 -16.37
CA SER A 257 21.88 -10.03 -15.19
C SER A 257 21.02 -10.21 -13.93
N ASP A 258 21.67 -10.21 -12.76
CA ASP A 258 20.99 -10.28 -11.45
C ASP A 258 20.30 -8.96 -11.05
N SER A 259 20.44 -7.91 -11.86
CA SER A 259 19.69 -6.66 -11.74
C SER A 259 18.42 -6.60 -12.61
N GLY A 260 18.19 -7.63 -13.44
CA GLY A 260 17.11 -7.71 -14.43
C GLY A 260 15.83 -8.37 -13.89
N PHE A 261 15.15 -9.14 -14.74
CA PHE A 261 13.87 -9.81 -14.42
C PHE A 261 13.98 -10.72 -13.20
N TYR A 262 15.10 -11.43 -13.07
CA TYR A 262 15.39 -12.35 -11.97
C TYR A 262 16.19 -11.69 -10.84
N GLY A 263 16.09 -10.37 -10.70
CA GLY A 263 16.80 -9.64 -9.67
C GLY A 263 16.10 -9.59 -8.33
N THR A 264 16.70 -8.83 -7.41
CA THR A 264 16.25 -8.66 -6.03
C THR A 264 14.75 -8.35 -5.86
N PRO A 265 14.10 -7.48 -6.67
CA PRO A 265 12.67 -7.24 -6.51
C PRO A 265 11.81 -8.51 -6.72
N LEU A 266 12.16 -9.33 -7.71
CA LEU A 266 11.46 -10.60 -7.96
C LEU A 266 11.78 -11.61 -6.86
N ASP A 267 13.04 -11.67 -6.42
CA ASP A 267 13.45 -12.53 -5.30
C ASP A 267 12.59 -12.28 -4.06
N VAL A 268 12.46 -11.02 -3.69
CA VAL A 268 11.66 -10.61 -2.54
C VAL A 268 10.18 -10.98 -2.71
N ALA A 269 9.63 -10.86 -3.91
CA ALA A 269 8.26 -11.28 -4.20
C ALA A 269 8.07 -12.79 -4.03
N ALA A 270 9.01 -13.58 -4.54
CA ALA A 270 8.99 -15.03 -4.54
C ALA A 270 9.31 -15.66 -3.18
N THR A 271 10.02 -14.96 -2.30
CA THR A 271 10.46 -15.49 -1.00
C THR A 271 9.67 -14.92 0.17
N TYR A 272 9.43 -13.60 0.21
CA TYR A 272 8.76 -12.94 1.34
C TYR A 272 7.29 -12.64 1.03
N ILE A 273 7.00 -11.91 -0.04
CA ILE A 273 5.64 -11.37 -0.28
C ILE A 273 4.62 -12.50 -0.43
N VAL A 274 4.93 -13.57 -1.16
CA VAL A 274 4.04 -14.75 -1.30
C VAL A 274 3.69 -15.40 0.03
N LEU A 275 4.63 -15.48 0.98
CA LEU A 275 4.36 -16.11 2.28
C LEU A 275 3.54 -15.20 3.20
N PHE A 276 3.83 -13.90 3.19
CA PHE A 276 3.12 -12.92 4.02
C PHE A 276 1.70 -12.65 3.53
N THR A 277 1.46 -12.71 2.22
CA THR A 277 0.09 -12.65 1.65
C THR A 277 -0.72 -13.91 1.94
N ILE A 278 -0.09 -15.10 1.89
CA ILE A 278 -0.72 -16.35 2.38
C ILE A 278 -1.08 -16.23 3.86
N TYR A 279 -0.16 -15.73 4.70
CA TYR A 279 -0.43 -15.49 6.13
C TYR A 279 -1.60 -14.51 6.34
N GLY A 280 -1.61 -13.40 5.61
CA GLY A 280 -2.71 -12.42 5.64
C GLY A 280 -4.05 -13.04 5.27
N ALA A 281 -4.10 -13.83 4.19
CA ALA A 281 -5.31 -14.53 3.76
C ALA A 281 -5.80 -15.57 4.78
N VAL A 282 -4.88 -16.29 5.43
CA VAL A 282 -5.20 -17.22 6.53
C VAL A 282 -5.79 -16.48 7.73
N LEU A 283 -5.22 -15.33 8.10
CA LEU A 283 -5.72 -14.53 9.21
C LEU A 283 -7.08 -13.91 8.93
N ASP A 284 -7.31 -13.39 7.72
CA ASP A 284 -8.60 -12.81 7.34
C ASP A 284 -9.73 -13.86 7.41
N LEU A 285 -9.50 -15.03 6.82
CA LEU A 285 -10.45 -16.16 6.85
C LEU A 285 -10.64 -16.77 8.25
N SER A 286 -9.70 -16.53 9.18
CA SER A 286 -9.82 -16.93 10.59
C SER A 286 -10.71 -15.97 11.42
N GLY A 287 -11.19 -14.86 10.84
CA GLY A 287 -12.06 -13.89 11.52
C GLY A 287 -11.33 -12.80 12.31
N ALA A 288 -10.01 -12.67 12.14
CA ALA A 288 -9.17 -11.74 12.89
C ALA A 288 -9.60 -10.27 12.71
N GLY A 289 -10.04 -9.87 11.51
CA GLY A 289 -10.47 -8.50 11.22
C GLY A 289 -11.61 -8.01 12.13
N ARG A 290 -12.64 -8.83 12.33
CA ARG A 290 -13.76 -8.49 13.23
C ARG A 290 -13.31 -8.43 14.69
N PHE A 291 -12.40 -9.31 15.09
CA PHE A 291 -11.85 -9.33 16.45
C PHE A 291 -11.13 -8.02 16.78
N PHE A 292 -10.24 -7.54 15.92
CA PHE A 292 -9.45 -6.33 16.16
C PHE A 292 -10.32 -5.05 16.22
N VAL A 293 -11.36 -4.96 15.39
CA VAL A 293 -12.30 -3.83 15.46
C VAL A 293 -13.08 -3.85 16.78
N ASN A 294 -13.59 -5.02 17.18
CA ASN A 294 -14.34 -5.17 18.43
C ASN A 294 -13.46 -4.88 19.65
N LEU A 295 -12.19 -5.29 19.62
CA LEU A 295 -11.23 -5.00 20.67
C LEU A 295 -10.95 -3.50 20.77
N SER A 296 -10.74 -2.82 19.64
CA SER A 296 -10.54 -1.37 19.58
C SER A 296 -11.76 -0.62 20.13
N ALA A 297 -12.96 -1.05 19.73
CA ALA A 297 -14.21 -0.48 20.21
C ALA A 297 -14.36 -0.65 21.74
N ALA A 298 -14.01 -1.84 22.26
CA ALA A 298 -14.04 -2.12 23.69
C ALA A 298 -13.01 -1.30 24.48
N ALA A 299 -11.82 -1.08 23.92
CA ALA A 299 -10.76 -0.30 24.54
C ALA A 299 -11.15 1.18 24.72
N PHE A 300 -11.81 1.78 23.72
CA PHE A 300 -12.16 3.20 23.74
C PHE A 300 -13.61 3.51 24.14
N ARG A 301 -14.37 2.52 24.62
CA ARG A 301 -15.82 2.63 24.91
C ARG A 301 -16.24 3.81 25.79
N ARG A 302 -15.37 4.28 26.69
CA ARG A 302 -15.64 5.36 27.66
C ARG A 302 -15.19 6.75 27.18
N SER A 303 -14.59 6.86 25.99
CA SER A 303 -14.09 8.13 25.47
C SER A 303 -15.21 8.95 24.81
N ARG A 304 -15.13 10.29 24.90
CA ARG A 304 -16.01 11.20 24.13
C ARG A 304 -15.78 11.08 22.62
N THR A 305 -14.56 10.77 22.21
CA THR A 305 -14.13 10.58 20.82
C THR A 305 -13.95 9.10 20.45
N ALA A 306 -14.71 8.22 21.13
CA ALA A 306 -14.57 6.76 21.02
C ALA A 306 -14.64 6.26 19.57
N ALA A 307 -15.58 6.76 18.77
CA ALA A 307 -15.77 6.33 17.38
C ALA A 307 -14.52 6.56 16.52
N GLY A 308 -13.93 7.76 16.57
CA GLY A 308 -12.73 8.09 15.82
C GLY A 308 -11.50 7.33 16.32
N ARG A 309 -11.27 7.26 17.64
CA ARG A 309 -10.14 6.50 18.21
C ARG A 309 -10.22 5.01 17.89
N THR A 310 -11.44 4.46 17.87
CA THR A 310 -11.69 3.08 17.47
C THR A 310 -11.32 2.86 16.01
N ALA A 311 -11.67 3.78 15.10
CA ALA A 311 -11.30 3.67 13.69
C ALA A 311 -9.79 3.61 13.50
N VAL A 312 -9.06 4.52 14.14
CA VAL A 312 -7.60 4.61 14.03
C VAL A 312 -6.90 3.40 14.66
N ALA A 313 -7.33 2.98 15.85
CA ALA A 313 -6.76 1.81 16.52
C ALA A 313 -7.06 0.50 15.77
N SER A 314 -8.27 0.38 15.19
CA SER A 314 -8.60 -0.76 14.34
C SER A 314 -7.74 -0.77 13.08
N GLY A 315 -7.52 0.39 12.47
CA GLY A 315 -6.61 0.55 11.32
C GLY A 315 -5.19 0.11 11.65
N PHE A 316 -4.66 0.51 12.80
CA PHE A 316 -3.34 0.05 13.28
C PHE A 316 -3.30 -1.47 13.47
N LEU A 317 -4.24 -2.03 14.24
CA LEU A 317 -4.24 -3.46 14.56
C LEU A 317 -4.47 -4.36 13.32
N LEU A 318 -5.45 -4.04 12.45
CA LEU A 318 -5.64 -4.77 11.19
C LEU A 318 -4.47 -4.52 10.24
N GLY A 319 -3.93 -3.31 10.23
CA GLY A 319 -2.84 -2.91 9.34
C GLY A 319 -1.57 -3.72 9.56
N THR A 320 -1.27 -4.07 10.83
CA THR A 320 -0.15 -4.96 11.20
C THR A 320 -0.22 -6.36 10.59
N VAL A 321 -1.37 -6.74 10.00
CA VAL A 321 -1.62 -8.06 9.40
C VAL A 321 -1.77 -7.97 7.89
N SER A 322 -2.50 -6.96 7.40
CA SER A 322 -2.91 -6.90 6.00
C SER A 322 -1.79 -6.46 5.06
N GLY A 323 -0.90 -5.56 5.50
CA GLY A 323 0.15 -4.99 4.64
C GLY A 323 -0.35 -4.19 3.41
N SER A 324 -1.67 -4.01 3.26
CA SER A 324 -2.33 -3.31 2.15
C SER A 324 -3.19 -2.15 2.67
N GLY A 325 -2.94 -0.94 2.15
CA GLY A 325 -3.61 0.28 2.58
C GLY A 325 -5.10 0.32 2.22
N ALA A 326 -5.42 0.03 0.97
CA ALA A 326 -6.80 0.01 0.46
C ALA A 326 -7.62 -1.14 1.07
N ALA A 327 -7.07 -2.35 1.15
CA ALA A 327 -7.76 -3.50 1.72
C ALA A 327 -8.06 -3.30 3.21
N THR A 328 -7.11 -2.76 3.97
CA THR A 328 -7.32 -2.40 5.37
C THR A 328 -8.42 -1.34 5.48
N THR A 329 -8.39 -0.30 4.66
CA THR A 329 -9.38 0.78 4.64
C THR A 329 -10.80 0.26 4.44
N VAL A 330 -11.00 -0.64 3.47
CA VAL A 330 -12.32 -1.24 3.22
C VAL A 330 -12.75 -2.14 4.37
N SER A 331 -11.84 -2.97 4.88
CA SER A 331 -12.09 -3.89 5.99
C SER A 331 -12.52 -3.16 7.26
N ILE A 332 -11.78 -2.11 7.65
CA ILE A 332 -12.17 -1.28 8.80
C ILE A 332 -13.41 -0.44 8.51
N GLY A 333 -13.58 0.03 7.27
CA GLY A 333 -14.71 0.84 6.85
C GLY A 333 -16.03 0.08 6.94
N ALA A 334 -16.08 -1.17 6.49
CA ALA A 334 -17.26 -2.02 6.55
C ALA A 334 -17.82 -2.17 7.97
N VAL A 335 -16.94 -2.17 8.99
CA VAL A 335 -17.34 -2.32 10.39
C VAL A 335 -17.49 -0.98 11.11
N THR A 336 -16.63 0.00 10.81
CA THR A 336 -16.50 1.24 11.58
C THR A 336 -17.34 2.39 11.01
N TRP A 337 -17.68 2.37 9.72
CA TRP A 337 -18.54 3.39 9.11
C TRP A 337 -19.91 3.53 9.83
N PRO A 338 -20.64 2.45 10.15
CA PRO A 338 -21.89 2.56 10.91
C PRO A 338 -21.73 3.19 12.30
N ILE A 339 -20.54 3.08 12.90
CA ILE A 339 -20.20 3.68 14.20
C ILE A 339 -19.96 5.19 14.01
N LEU A 340 -19.14 5.57 13.03
CA LEU A 340 -18.81 6.96 12.71
C LEU A 340 -20.06 7.75 12.28
N ARG A 341 -20.92 7.14 11.45
CA ARG A 341 -22.19 7.72 11.02
C ARG A 341 -23.12 8.02 12.19
N ARG A 342 -23.26 7.08 13.14
CA ARG A 342 -24.08 7.28 14.37
C ARG A 342 -23.52 8.37 15.29
N ALA A 343 -22.20 8.53 15.31
CA ALA A 343 -21.55 9.61 16.06
C ALA A 343 -21.75 11.00 15.40
N GLY A 344 -22.11 11.05 14.11
CA GLY A 344 -22.39 12.27 13.36
C GLY A 344 -21.24 12.76 12.47
N TYR A 345 -20.28 11.91 12.13
CA TYR A 345 -19.23 12.26 11.17
C TYR A 345 -19.81 12.37 9.73
N PRO A 346 -19.44 13.41 8.96
CA PRO A 346 -19.80 13.47 7.55
C PRO A 346 -19.05 12.39 6.74
N PRO A 347 -19.65 11.84 5.68
CA PRO A 347 -19.09 10.76 4.89
C PRO A 347 -17.65 11.02 4.38
N GLU A 348 -17.35 12.25 3.95
CA GLU A 348 -16.04 12.59 3.39
C GLU A 348 -14.93 12.65 4.45
N ARG A 349 -15.25 13.12 5.67
CA ARG A 349 -14.26 13.13 6.77
C ARG A 349 -14.07 11.76 7.38
N ALA A 350 -15.16 11.00 7.52
CA ALA A 350 -15.08 9.61 7.95
C ALA A 350 -14.26 8.79 6.95
N GLY A 351 -14.52 8.97 5.66
CA GLY A 351 -13.76 8.31 4.59
C GLY A 351 -12.27 8.67 4.66
N GLY A 352 -11.94 9.96 4.79
CA GLY A 352 -10.55 10.39 4.88
C GLY A 352 -9.83 9.87 6.13
N MET A 353 -10.54 9.74 7.25
CA MET A 353 -10.00 9.16 8.48
C MET A 353 -9.72 7.66 8.33
N LEU A 354 -10.65 6.91 7.73
CA LEU A 354 -10.49 5.47 7.48
C LEU A 354 -9.34 5.22 6.50
N ALA A 355 -9.26 6.01 5.42
CA ALA A 355 -8.17 5.93 4.45
C ALA A 355 -6.81 6.22 5.08
N ALA A 356 -6.68 7.29 5.86
CA ALA A 356 -5.42 7.61 6.54
C ALA A 356 -5.04 6.51 7.54
N ALA A 357 -5.99 5.99 8.32
CA ALA A 357 -5.71 4.89 9.24
C ALA A 357 -5.34 3.59 8.51
N GLY A 358 -5.90 3.35 7.33
CA GLY A 358 -5.65 2.17 6.50
C GLY A 358 -4.31 2.21 5.78
N VAL A 359 -3.90 3.32 5.17
CA VAL A 359 -2.58 3.44 4.50
C VAL A 359 -1.42 3.17 5.48
N GLY A 360 -1.59 3.54 6.76
CA GLY A 360 -0.65 3.19 7.82
C GLY A 360 -0.38 1.67 7.98
N ALA A 361 -1.23 0.80 7.43
CA ALA A 361 -1.00 -0.64 7.38
C ALA A 361 0.32 -1.00 6.70
N ILE A 362 0.65 -0.31 5.61
CA ILE A 362 1.87 -0.54 4.84
C ILE A 362 3.11 -0.14 5.67
N LEU A 363 2.95 0.78 6.63
CA LEU A 363 4.00 1.19 7.56
C LEU A 363 4.04 0.38 8.84
N SER A 364 3.09 -0.53 9.10
CA SER A 364 2.94 -1.15 10.42
C SER A 364 3.64 -2.52 10.54
N PRO A 365 4.57 -2.70 11.49
CA PRO A 365 5.12 -4.02 11.82
C PRO A 365 4.04 -4.96 12.38
N PRO A 366 4.20 -6.30 12.25
CA PRO A 366 5.34 -7.02 11.72
C PRO A 366 5.26 -7.40 10.23
N THR A 367 4.16 -7.15 9.53
CA THR A 367 4.07 -7.50 8.10
C THR A 367 4.68 -6.44 7.20
N LEU A 368 4.53 -5.15 7.54
CA LEU A 368 4.93 -4.00 6.71
C LEU A 368 4.46 -4.13 5.24
N GLY A 369 4.78 -3.15 4.41
CA GLY A 369 4.64 -3.26 2.96
C GLY A 369 5.72 -4.15 2.36
N ALA A 370 5.46 -4.65 1.15
CA ALA A 370 6.40 -5.41 0.32
C ALA A 370 7.81 -4.76 0.24
N ALA A 371 7.88 -3.44 0.17
CA ALA A 371 9.12 -2.69 0.08
C ALA A 371 10.05 -2.87 1.31
N ALA A 372 9.53 -3.18 2.50
CA ALA A 372 10.37 -3.43 3.68
C ALA A 372 11.27 -4.66 3.53
N PHE A 373 10.80 -5.68 2.81
CA PHE A 373 11.61 -6.85 2.47
C PHE A 373 12.69 -6.49 1.44
N ILE A 374 12.39 -5.59 0.50
CA ILE A 374 13.37 -5.08 -0.46
C ILE A 374 14.47 -4.28 0.26
N ILE A 375 14.12 -3.49 1.29
CA ILE A 375 15.10 -2.79 2.13
C ILE A 375 16.04 -3.80 2.83
N ALA A 376 15.48 -4.85 3.42
CA ALA A 376 16.29 -5.88 4.09
C ALA A 376 17.30 -6.51 3.14
N GLU A 377 16.85 -6.82 1.92
CA GLU A 377 17.68 -7.46 0.89
C GLU A 377 18.73 -6.49 0.31
N TYR A 378 18.36 -5.27 -0.05
CA TYR A 378 19.30 -4.26 -0.56
C TYR A 378 20.38 -3.87 0.43
N LEU A 379 20.05 -3.81 1.72
CA LEU A 379 21.02 -3.44 2.76
C LEU A 379 21.75 -4.66 3.36
N GLY A 380 21.36 -5.88 3.01
CA GLY A 380 21.93 -7.10 3.59
C GLY A 380 21.70 -7.22 5.10
N VAL A 381 20.58 -6.70 5.60
CA VAL A 381 20.22 -6.67 7.03
C VAL A 381 19.08 -7.63 7.34
N SER A 382 18.96 -8.03 8.61
CA SER A 382 17.82 -8.86 9.02
C SER A 382 16.50 -8.09 8.91
N TYR A 383 15.42 -8.79 8.52
CA TYR A 383 14.08 -8.20 8.49
C TYR A 383 13.67 -7.65 9.88
N LEU A 384 14.06 -8.31 10.98
CA LEU A 384 13.80 -7.83 12.34
C LEU A 384 14.37 -6.43 12.58
N GLN A 385 15.53 -6.13 11.99
CA GLN A 385 16.15 -4.82 12.10
C GLN A 385 15.32 -3.76 11.36
N VAL A 386 14.80 -4.08 10.18
CA VAL A 386 13.87 -3.20 9.44
C VAL A 386 12.57 -2.97 10.21
N LEU A 387 12.03 -4.01 10.87
CA LEU A 387 10.89 -3.85 11.79
C LEU A 387 11.23 -2.84 12.90
N GLY A 388 12.40 -3.00 13.52
CA GLY A 388 12.88 -2.11 14.57
C GLY A 388 12.95 -0.65 14.11
N TRP A 389 13.45 -0.41 12.89
CA TRP A 389 13.51 0.93 12.30
C TRP A 389 12.13 1.53 12.04
N ALA A 390 11.13 0.71 11.72
CA ALA A 390 9.77 1.17 11.46
C ALA A 390 8.97 1.46 12.74
N MET A 391 9.24 0.80 13.86
CA MET A 391 8.41 0.85 15.09
C MET A 391 8.05 2.27 15.57
N VAL A 392 9.06 3.10 15.84
CA VAL A 392 8.86 4.47 16.34
C VAL A 392 8.14 5.34 15.31
N PRO A 393 8.57 5.40 14.03
CA PRO A 393 7.89 6.23 13.06
C PRO A 393 6.45 5.77 12.75
N THR A 394 6.12 4.47 12.85
CA THR A 394 4.73 3.98 12.80
C THR A 394 3.90 4.50 13.98
N ILE A 395 4.44 4.47 15.20
CA ILE A 395 3.75 5.01 16.38
C ILE A 395 3.49 6.50 16.21
N LEU A 396 4.48 7.26 15.72
CA LEU A 396 4.35 8.69 15.44
C LEU A 396 3.33 8.98 14.32
N TYR A 397 3.29 8.15 13.28
CA TYR A 397 2.28 8.22 12.21
C TYR A 397 0.86 8.11 12.79
N TYR A 398 0.59 7.04 13.56
CA TYR A 398 -0.74 6.85 14.17
C TYR A 398 -1.05 7.87 15.26
N LEU A 399 -0.05 8.35 16.00
CA LEU A 399 -0.22 9.46 16.94
C LEU A 399 -0.72 10.72 16.21
N GLY A 400 -0.12 11.07 15.07
CA GLY A 400 -0.55 12.20 14.23
C GLY A 400 -2.01 12.07 13.78
N ILE A 401 -2.42 10.87 13.39
CA ILE A 401 -3.81 10.59 13.01
C ILE A 401 -4.73 10.71 14.24
N VAL A 402 -4.41 10.07 15.37
CA VAL A 402 -5.22 10.15 16.60
C VAL A 402 -5.42 11.60 17.05
N LEU A 403 -4.37 12.41 17.03
CA LEU A 403 -4.44 13.84 17.38
C LEU A 403 -5.32 14.61 16.40
N SER A 404 -5.17 14.36 15.11
CA SER A 404 -6.00 14.99 14.07
C SER A 404 -7.48 14.61 14.21
N VAL A 405 -7.77 13.36 14.57
CA VAL A 405 -9.13 12.88 14.84
C VAL A 405 -9.72 13.51 16.11
N GLU A 406 -8.92 13.66 17.16
CA GLU A 406 -9.33 14.32 18.41
C GLU A 406 -9.69 15.80 18.15
N ILE A 407 -8.89 16.47 17.32
CA ILE A 407 -9.13 17.85 16.88
C ILE A 407 -10.42 17.94 16.05
N ASP A 408 -10.60 17.08 15.05
CA ASP A 408 -11.78 17.12 14.18
C ASP A 408 -13.07 16.82 14.97
N ALA A 409 -13.03 15.87 15.92
CA ALA A 409 -14.18 15.54 16.76
C ALA A 409 -14.63 16.74 17.62
N ARG A 410 -13.67 17.47 18.20
CA ARG A 410 -13.94 18.64 19.05
C ARG A 410 -14.45 19.83 18.23
N ARG A 411 -13.91 20.03 17.02
CA ARG A 411 -14.35 21.08 16.11
C ARG A 411 -15.77 20.84 15.58
N SER A 412 -16.13 19.57 15.36
CA SER A 412 -17.37 19.20 14.65
C SER A 412 -18.54 18.90 15.58
N GLY A 413 -18.34 18.94 16.91
CA GLY A 413 -19.40 18.67 17.88
C GLY A 413 -19.97 17.25 17.80
N VAL A 414 -19.14 16.27 17.41
CA VAL A 414 -19.54 14.86 17.25
C VAL A 414 -20.12 14.35 18.56
N ARG A 415 -21.27 13.65 18.49
CA ARG A 415 -21.94 13.12 19.69
C ARG A 415 -21.15 11.94 20.25
N PRO A 416 -20.97 11.83 21.57
CA PRO A 416 -20.42 10.62 22.18
C PRO A 416 -21.32 9.43 21.82
N ALA A 417 -20.83 8.55 20.95
CA ALA A 417 -21.50 7.28 20.67
C ALA A 417 -21.04 6.28 21.73
N THR A 418 -21.95 5.85 22.61
CA THR A 418 -21.70 4.72 23.50
C THR A 418 -21.56 3.46 22.65
N LEU A 419 -20.34 2.92 22.58
CA LEU A 419 -20.10 1.65 21.93
C LEU A 419 -20.64 0.54 22.83
N ALA A 420 -21.63 -0.21 22.34
CA ALA A 420 -22.14 -1.41 22.99
C ALA A 420 -21.10 -2.56 22.86
N ALA A 421 -19.92 -2.34 23.41
CA ALA A 421 -18.82 -3.31 23.42
C ALA A 421 -18.66 -3.87 24.85
N GLY A 422 -18.45 -5.19 24.93
CA GLY A 422 -18.12 -5.87 26.19
C GLY A 422 -16.79 -5.41 26.77
N SER A 423 -16.36 -6.01 27.89
CA SER A 423 -15.04 -5.70 28.46
C SER A 423 -13.92 -6.17 27.54
N ALA A 424 -12.98 -5.28 27.19
CA ALA A 424 -11.83 -5.58 26.34
C ALA A 424 -11.03 -6.80 26.85
N TRP A 425 -10.84 -6.91 28.17
CA TRP A 425 -10.16 -8.05 28.80
C TRP A 425 -10.84 -9.40 28.53
N ARG A 426 -12.17 -9.45 28.54
CA ARG A 426 -12.92 -10.69 28.24
C ARG A 426 -12.85 -11.05 26.76
N LEU A 427 -12.83 -10.06 25.87
CA LEU A 427 -12.60 -10.29 24.44
C LEU A 427 -11.18 -10.79 24.18
N LEU A 428 -10.19 -10.21 24.86
CA LEU A 428 -8.79 -10.65 24.77
C LEU A 428 -8.60 -12.06 25.33
N ALA A 429 -9.23 -12.40 26.46
CA ALA A 429 -9.19 -13.75 27.01
C ALA A 429 -9.84 -14.81 26.10
N ARG A 430 -10.90 -14.43 25.35
CA ARG A 430 -11.64 -15.34 24.48
C ARG A 430 -11.04 -15.50 23.07
N SER A 431 -10.58 -14.40 22.48
CA SER A 431 -10.18 -14.32 21.07
C SER A 431 -8.78 -13.72 20.87
N GLY A 432 -8.03 -13.49 21.95
CA GLY A 432 -6.66 -12.98 21.90
C GLY A 432 -5.65 -13.94 21.27
N TYR A 433 -6.04 -15.18 20.97
CA TYR A 433 -5.21 -16.13 20.23
C TYR A 433 -4.82 -15.61 18.84
N HIS A 434 -5.58 -14.68 18.24
CA HIS A 434 -5.18 -14.03 16.97
C HIS A 434 -3.89 -13.19 17.12
N PHE A 435 -3.59 -12.67 18.31
CA PHE A 435 -2.31 -12.01 18.55
C PHE A 435 -1.15 -13.01 18.68
N ALA A 436 -1.42 -14.26 19.03
CA ALA A 436 -0.38 -15.24 19.26
C ALA A 436 0.42 -15.51 17.98
N SER A 437 -0.22 -15.56 16.80
CA SER A 437 0.50 -15.71 15.53
C SER A 437 1.34 -14.48 15.20
N LEU A 438 0.84 -13.27 15.50
CA LEU A 438 1.57 -12.02 15.27
C LEU A 438 2.81 -11.91 16.17
N PHE A 439 2.66 -12.22 17.45
CA PHE A 439 3.78 -12.27 18.39
C PHE A 439 4.74 -13.43 18.09
N ALA A 440 4.25 -14.54 17.55
CA ALA A 440 5.09 -15.64 17.13
C ALA A 440 6.05 -15.20 16.01
N ILE A 441 5.63 -14.37 15.05
CA ILE A 441 6.54 -13.81 14.05
C ILE A 441 7.70 -13.10 14.77
N VAL A 442 7.39 -12.07 15.57
CA VAL A 442 8.43 -11.26 16.25
C VAL A 442 9.32 -12.13 17.16
N GLY A 443 8.73 -13.05 17.92
CA GLY A 443 9.46 -13.94 18.82
C GLY A 443 10.39 -14.91 18.08
N LEU A 444 9.95 -15.50 16.98
CA LEU A 444 10.77 -16.40 16.17
C LEU A 444 11.93 -15.66 15.49
N LEU A 445 11.69 -14.43 15.00
CA LEU A 445 12.76 -13.57 14.49
C LEU A 445 13.77 -13.23 15.60
N ALA A 446 13.31 -12.95 16.82
CA ALA A 446 14.18 -12.62 17.95
C ALA A 446 15.06 -13.80 18.39
N VAL A 447 14.62 -15.04 18.17
CA VAL A 447 15.41 -16.26 18.39
C VAL A 447 16.37 -16.56 17.20
N GLY A 448 16.40 -15.70 16.18
CA GLY A 448 17.32 -15.79 15.05
C GLY A 448 16.80 -16.61 13.87
N LEU A 449 15.52 -16.98 13.84
CA LEU A 449 14.93 -17.61 12.66
C LEU A 449 14.75 -16.58 11.53
N SER A 450 14.92 -17.04 10.28
CA SER A 450 14.65 -16.20 9.11
C SER A 450 13.18 -15.76 9.07
N ALA A 451 12.91 -14.60 8.47
CA ALA A 451 11.55 -14.09 8.33
C ALA A 451 10.61 -15.05 7.60
N THR A 452 11.14 -15.75 6.58
CA THR A 452 10.41 -16.77 5.82
C THR A 452 9.98 -17.97 6.69
N ARG A 453 10.87 -18.48 7.56
CA ARG A 453 10.51 -19.56 8.50
C ARG A 453 9.54 -19.08 9.56
N ALA A 454 9.75 -17.88 10.09
CA ALA A 454 8.89 -17.31 11.12
C ALA A 454 7.45 -17.12 10.64
N VAL A 455 7.25 -16.59 9.42
CA VAL A 455 5.90 -16.40 8.87
C VAL A 455 5.22 -17.74 8.56
N VAL A 456 5.94 -18.76 8.09
CA VAL A 456 5.36 -20.10 7.86
C VAL A 456 4.92 -20.73 9.17
N LEU A 457 5.76 -20.70 10.21
CA LEU A 457 5.41 -21.23 11.53
C LEU A 457 4.25 -20.44 12.16
N ALA A 458 4.22 -19.11 12.01
CA ALA A 458 3.11 -18.27 12.45
C ALA A 458 1.81 -18.57 11.69
N THR A 459 1.90 -18.89 10.40
CA THR A 459 0.76 -19.32 9.57
C THR A 459 0.21 -20.66 10.07
N LEU A 460 1.09 -21.64 10.32
CA LEU A 460 0.70 -22.93 10.89
C LEU A 460 0.05 -22.76 12.28
N LEU A 461 0.62 -21.88 13.12
CA LEU A 461 0.05 -21.54 14.41
C LEU A 461 -1.33 -20.89 14.26
N ALA A 462 -1.51 -19.93 13.34
CA ALA A 462 -2.81 -19.33 13.06
C ALA A 462 -3.84 -20.37 12.59
N VAL A 463 -3.44 -21.30 11.73
CA VAL A 463 -4.29 -22.42 11.30
C VAL A 463 -4.69 -23.28 12.49
N ALA A 464 -3.73 -23.70 13.32
CA ALA A 464 -4.00 -24.51 14.51
C ALA A 464 -4.93 -23.80 15.50
N LEU A 465 -4.70 -22.51 15.74
CA LEU A 465 -5.52 -21.71 16.65
C LEU A 465 -6.93 -21.43 16.10
N SER A 466 -7.12 -21.41 14.78
CA SER A 466 -8.45 -21.26 14.17
C SER A 466 -9.44 -22.35 14.62
N PHE A 467 -8.96 -23.53 15.06
CA PHE A 467 -9.83 -24.61 15.52
C PHE A 467 -10.50 -24.34 16.87
N LEU A 468 -9.99 -23.38 17.65
CA LEU A 468 -10.58 -22.97 18.93
C LEU A 468 -11.92 -22.26 18.73
N ASP A 469 -12.12 -21.54 17.62
CA ASP A 469 -13.40 -20.93 17.29
C ASP A 469 -14.16 -21.78 16.26
N ARG A 470 -15.30 -22.34 16.67
CA ARG A 470 -16.17 -23.15 15.80
C ARG A 470 -16.65 -22.40 14.56
N ALA A 471 -16.82 -21.08 14.61
CA ALA A 471 -17.34 -20.30 13.48
C ALA A 471 -16.30 -20.09 12.37
N HIS A 472 -15.02 -19.98 12.72
CA HIS A 472 -13.95 -19.58 11.82
C HIS A 472 -12.88 -20.65 11.60
N ARG A 473 -13.20 -21.92 11.89
CA ARG A 473 -12.29 -23.06 11.64
C ARG A 473 -11.85 -23.11 10.19
N LEU A 474 -10.54 -23.21 9.99
CA LEU A 474 -9.96 -23.44 8.66
C LEU A 474 -10.04 -24.92 8.29
N THR A 475 -11.23 -25.36 7.88
CA THR A 475 -11.44 -26.66 7.25
C THR A 475 -10.57 -26.81 5.98
N PRO A 476 -10.28 -28.03 5.50
CA PRO A 476 -9.43 -28.23 4.33
C PRO A 476 -9.83 -27.40 3.10
N ALA A 477 -11.14 -27.26 2.84
CA ALA A 477 -11.64 -26.42 1.76
C ALA A 477 -11.34 -24.92 1.97
N ARG A 478 -11.47 -24.41 3.21
CA ARG A 478 -11.12 -23.03 3.55
C ARG A 478 -9.60 -22.81 3.53
N LEU A 479 -8.80 -23.82 3.87
CA LEU A 479 -7.34 -23.74 3.78
C LEU A 479 -6.87 -23.66 2.32
N VAL A 480 -7.44 -24.47 1.43
CA VAL A 480 -7.18 -24.37 -0.02
C VAL A 480 -7.60 -22.99 -0.55
N ALA A 481 -8.75 -22.48 -0.10
CA ALA A 481 -9.17 -21.13 -0.44
C ALA A 481 -8.18 -20.07 0.07
N ALA A 482 -7.70 -20.17 1.31
CA ALA A 482 -6.71 -19.26 1.88
C ALA A 482 -5.40 -19.25 1.09
N LEU A 483 -4.86 -20.44 0.77
CA LEU A 483 -3.65 -20.58 -0.04
C LEU A 483 -3.84 -20.00 -1.44
N SER A 484 -4.96 -20.33 -2.10
CA SER A 484 -5.25 -19.82 -3.45
C SER A 484 -5.42 -18.29 -3.45
N THR A 485 -6.15 -17.73 -2.48
CA THR A 485 -6.33 -16.27 -2.34
C THR A 485 -5.00 -15.58 -2.05
N GLY A 486 -4.18 -16.12 -1.15
CA GLY A 486 -2.85 -15.58 -0.85
C GLY A 486 -1.95 -15.50 -2.08
N VAL A 487 -1.85 -16.59 -2.83
CA VAL A 487 -1.03 -16.62 -4.07
C VAL A 487 -1.61 -15.71 -5.15
N ARG A 488 -2.93 -15.62 -5.28
CA ARG A 488 -3.58 -14.67 -6.22
C ARG A 488 -3.21 -13.22 -5.91
N GLY A 489 -3.12 -12.86 -4.63
CA GLY A 489 -2.71 -11.52 -4.18
C GLY A 489 -1.25 -11.15 -4.49
N VAL A 490 -0.43 -12.07 -5.00
CA VAL A 490 0.98 -11.82 -5.35
C VAL A 490 1.24 -11.86 -6.84
N LEU A 491 0.26 -12.28 -7.65
CA LEU A 491 0.43 -12.40 -9.10
C LEU A 491 0.85 -11.06 -9.73
N ALA A 492 0.19 -9.98 -9.36
CA ALA A 492 0.45 -8.67 -9.91
C ALA A 492 1.70 -8.02 -9.32
N VAL A 493 1.93 -8.10 -8.00
CA VAL A 493 3.19 -7.69 -7.35
C VAL A 493 4.41 -8.36 -8.00
N THR A 494 4.33 -9.65 -8.33
CA THR A 494 5.43 -10.40 -8.97
C THR A 494 5.80 -9.83 -10.33
N VAL A 495 4.80 -9.55 -11.18
CA VAL A 495 5.05 -8.99 -12.52
C VAL A 495 5.57 -7.56 -12.43
N VAL A 496 5.06 -6.77 -11.48
CA VAL A 496 5.55 -5.42 -11.19
C VAL A 496 7.02 -5.45 -10.75
N CYS A 497 7.38 -6.37 -9.86
CA CYS A 497 8.77 -6.55 -9.41
C CYS A 497 9.69 -6.97 -10.56
N ALA A 498 9.29 -7.94 -11.37
CA ALA A 498 10.06 -8.36 -12.54
C ALA A 498 10.24 -7.22 -13.57
N ALA A 499 9.19 -6.41 -13.79
CA ALA A 499 9.26 -5.23 -14.66
C ALA A 499 10.12 -4.11 -14.07
N ALA A 500 10.12 -3.91 -12.75
CA ALA A 500 11.02 -2.97 -12.08
C ALA A 500 12.51 -3.38 -12.21
N GLY A 501 12.78 -4.65 -12.47
CA GLY A 501 14.08 -5.16 -12.89
C GLY A 501 14.59 -4.51 -14.18
N VAL A 502 13.72 -4.16 -15.14
CA VAL A 502 14.11 -3.39 -16.35
C VAL A 502 14.70 -2.04 -15.95
N ILE A 503 14.05 -1.35 -15.02
CA ILE A 503 14.47 -0.02 -14.58
C ILE A 503 15.80 -0.12 -13.81
N THR A 504 15.91 -1.11 -12.92
CA THR A 504 17.12 -1.36 -12.13
C THR A 504 18.30 -1.71 -13.04
N ALA A 505 18.14 -2.69 -13.93
CA ALA A 505 19.16 -3.10 -14.89
C ALA A 505 19.61 -1.97 -15.81
N THR A 506 18.68 -1.23 -16.42
CA THR A 506 19.04 -0.08 -17.26
C THR A 506 19.83 0.95 -16.46
N THR A 507 19.35 1.32 -15.28
CA THR A 507 20.01 2.36 -14.46
C THR A 507 21.41 1.95 -14.02
N THR A 508 21.58 0.69 -13.63
CA THR A 508 22.90 0.14 -13.28
C THR A 508 23.85 0.13 -14.47
N LYS A 509 23.38 -0.24 -15.67
CA LYS A 509 24.22 -0.32 -16.88
C LYS A 509 24.55 1.05 -17.46
N THR A 510 23.68 2.04 -17.34
CA THR A 510 23.89 3.39 -17.89
C THR A 510 24.55 4.35 -16.90
N GLY A 511 24.56 4.03 -15.60
CA GLY A 511 25.06 4.93 -14.56
C GLY A 511 24.09 6.07 -14.19
N LEU A 512 22.80 5.92 -14.49
CA LEU A 512 21.78 6.96 -14.28
C LEU A 512 21.63 7.36 -12.80
N GLY A 513 21.81 6.42 -11.86
CA GLY A 513 21.61 6.64 -10.43
C GLY A 513 22.55 7.73 -9.89
N PRO A 514 23.88 7.56 -9.96
CA PRO A 514 24.85 8.59 -9.58
C PRO A 514 24.66 9.93 -10.32
N GLN A 515 24.26 9.90 -11.61
CA GLN A 515 24.02 11.12 -12.38
C GLN A 515 22.79 11.90 -11.87
N ALA A 516 21.67 11.21 -11.62
CA ALA A 516 20.47 11.82 -11.05
C ALA A 516 20.70 12.36 -9.64
N ALA A 517 21.52 11.65 -8.84
CA ALA A 517 21.99 12.11 -7.55
C ALA A 517 22.76 13.44 -7.66
N ALA A 518 23.73 13.51 -8.58
CA ALA A 518 24.50 14.73 -8.82
C ALA A 518 23.61 15.91 -9.25
N LEU A 519 22.55 15.67 -10.04
CA LEU A 519 21.59 16.71 -10.42
C LEU A 519 20.79 17.24 -9.23
N LEU A 520 20.32 16.35 -8.35
CA LEU A 520 19.57 16.75 -7.14
C LEU A 520 20.46 17.55 -6.18
N VAL A 521 21.67 17.05 -5.91
CA VAL A 521 22.64 17.72 -5.04
C VAL A 521 23.09 19.05 -5.65
N GLY A 522 23.32 19.10 -6.97
CA GLY A 522 23.68 20.31 -7.69
C GLY A 522 22.60 21.39 -7.62
N ALA A 523 21.32 21.02 -7.78
CA ALA A 523 20.21 21.93 -7.63
C ALA A 523 20.09 22.50 -6.21
N ALA A 524 20.33 21.69 -5.19
CA ALA A 524 20.36 22.15 -3.80
C ALA A 524 21.56 23.07 -3.51
N SER A 525 22.74 22.71 -4.03
CA SER A 525 24.00 23.45 -3.85
C SER A 525 23.99 24.82 -4.56
N ALA A 526 23.19 24.96 -5.61
CA ALA A 526 22.97 26.24 -6.28
C ALA A 526 22.23 27.28 -5.41
N VAL A 527 21.45 26.82 -4.42
CA VAL A 527 20.71 27.70 -3.49
C VAL A 527 21.57 28.08 -2.29
N SER A 528 22.36 27.15 -1.76
CA SER A 528 23.21 27.37 -0.59
C SER A 528 24.42 26.46 -0.60
N SER A 529 25.55 26.93 -0.09
CA SER A 529 26.78 26.15 0.10
C SER A 529 26.87 25.48 1.47
N GLU A 530 25.92 25.73 2.39
CA GLU A 530 25.93 25.14 3.73
C GLU A 530 25.51 23.66 3.71
N PRO A 531 26.35 22.71 4.18
CA PRO A 531 26.08 21.28 4.04
C PRO A 531 24.73 20.83 4.61
N ALA A 532 24.33 21.38 5.77
CA ALA A 532 23.05 21.05 6.39
C ALA A 532 21.85 21.57 5.57
N VAL A 533 22.00 22.72 4.91
CA VAL A 533 20.96 23.30 4.05
C VAL A 533 20.87 22.53 2.74
N VAL A 534 22.02 22.16 2.15
CA VAL A 534 22.07 21.32 0.94
C VAL A 534 21.40 19.97 1.19
N LEU A 535 21.65 19.33 2.33
CA LEU A 535 20.98 18.09 2.70
C LEU A 535 19.47 18.26 2.88
N ALA A 536 19.04 19.30 3.59
CA ALA A 536 17.62 19.57 3.81
C ALA A 536 16.88 19.85 2.47
N LEU A 537 17.48 20.63 1.59
CA LEU A 537 16.93 20.93 0.26
C LEU A 537 16.93 19.70 -0.64
N THR A 538 18.01 18.91 -0.65
CA THR A 538 18.09 17.67 -1.41
C THR A 538 17.02 16.68 -0.93
N ALA A 539 16.85 16.52 0.38
CA ALA A 539 15.80 15.70 0.96
C ALA A 539 14.39 16.22 0.61
N LEU A 540 14.19 17.55 0.58
CA LEU A 540 12.91 18.13 0.17
C LEU A 540 12.61 17.88 -1.32
N LEU A 541 13.59 18.08 -2.21
CA LEU A 541 13.47 17.79 -3.63
C LEU A 541 13.21 16.30 -3.87
N ALA A 542 13.92 15.43 -3.16
CA ALA A 542 13.73 13.99 -3.19
C ALA A 542 12.33 13.59 -2.70
N ALA A 543 11.83 14.19 -1.60
CA ALA A 543 10.48 13.97 -1.10
C ALA A 543 9.41 14.33 -2.13
N VAL A 544 9.57 15.46 -2.82
CA VAL A 544 8.67 15.89 -3.91
C VAL A 544 8.77 14.91 -5.08
N ALA A 545 9.96 14.55 -5.53
CA ALA A 545 10.18 13.62 -6.63
C ALA A 545 9.55 12.24 -6.34
N LEU A 546 9.76 11.69 -5.15
CA LEU A 546 9.17 10.42 -4.71
C LEU A 546 7.65 10.50 -4.59
N SER A 547 7.13 11.61 -4.05
CA SER A 547 5.68 11.82 -3.96
C SER A 547 5.05 11.86 -5.35
N LEU A 548 5.67 12.56 -6.32
CA LEU A 548 5.19 12.62 -7.70
C LEU A 548 5.32 11.28 -8.43
N LEU A 549 6.42 10.56 -8.22
CA LEU A 549 6.64 9.23 -8.78
C LEU A 549 5.55 8.26 -8.32
N GLY A 550 5.25 8.27 -7.03
CA GLY A 550 4.24 7.38 -6.45
C GLY A 550 2.80 7.72 -6.79
N LEU A 551 2.51 8.91 -7.31
CA LEU A 551 1.21 9.18 -7.94
C LEU A 551 1.00 8.34 -9.21
N ALA A 552 2.08 7.87 -9.84
CA ALA A 552 2.03 7.24 -11.15
C ALA A 552 2.18 5.71 -11.08
N VAL A 553 2.91 5.18 -10.10
CA VAL A 553 3.26 3.75 -10.03
C VAL A 553 3.04 3.16 -8.63
N PRO A 554 2.78 1.84 -8.52
CA PRO A 554 2.54 1.18 -7.23
C PRO A 554 3.69 1.38 -6.24
N VAL A 555 3.41 1.29 -4.92
CA VAL A 555 4.42 1.57 -3.87
C VAL A 555 5.69 0.74 -4.02
N THR A 556 5.58 -0.55 -4.32
CA THR A 556 6.75 -1.43 -4.49
C THR A 556 7.63 -0.96 -5.65
N ALA A 557 7.02 -0.57 -6.78
CA ALA A 557 7.76 -0.03 -7.92
C ALA A 557 8.36 1.34 -7.61
N SER A 558 7.58 2.23 -6.96
CA SER A 558 8.01 3.54 -6.51
C SER A 558 9.24 3.44 -5.59
N PHE A 559 9.25 2.46 -4.69
CA PHE A 559 10.40 2.22 -3.82
C PHE A 559 11.63 1.75 -4.61
N VAL A 560 11.49 0.77 -5.52
CA VAL A 560 12.62 0.25 -6.30
C VAL A 560 13.24 1.36 -7.15
N ILE A 561 12.42 2.10 -7.90
CA ILE A 561 12.85 3.22 -8.73
C ILE A 561 13.45 4.33 -7.85
N GLY A 562 12.77 4.67 -6.76
CA GLY A 562 13.21 5.67 -5.80
C GLY A 562 14.55 5.33 -5.17
N TRP A 563 14.79 4.07 -4.80
CA TRP A 563 16.05 3.64 -4.22
C TRP A 563 17.21 3.79 -5.21
N VAL A 564 16.98 3.36 -6.45
CA VAL A 564 18.00 3.39 -7.51
C VAL A 564 18.38 4.83 -7.91
N ILE A 565 17.45 5.79 -7.80
CA ILE A 565 17.66 7.19 -8.20
C ILE A 565 18.04 8.09 -7.00
N ILE A 566 17.27 8.03 -5.91
CA ILE A 566 17.41 8.91 -4.74
C ILE A 566 18.38 8.34 -3.71
N GLY A 567 18.49 7.02 -3.60
CA GLY A 567 19.38 6.35 -2.64
C GLY A 567 20.81 6.86 -2.73
N PRO A 568 21.47 6.82 -3.92
CA PRO A 568 22.81 7.36 -4.09
C PRO A 568 22.93 8.83 -3.67
N ALA A 569 21.94 9.67 -3.99
CA ALA A 569 21.95 11.10 -3.65
C ALA A 569 22.03 11.36 -2.15
N LEU A 570 21.29 10.60 -1.35
CA LEU A 570 21.31 10.73 0.10
C LEU A 570 22.58 10.13 0.69
N LEU A 571 23.03 8.99 0.17
CA LEU A 571 24.27 8.34 0.61
C LEU A 571 25.51 9.22 0.37
N ASP A 572 25.59 9.88 -0.80
CA ASP A 572 26.68 10.79 -1.16
C ASP A 572 26.76 12.01 -0.23
N LEU A 573 25.61 12.45 0.30
CA LEU A 573 25.53 13.52 1.32
C LEU A 573 25.79 13.03 2.75
N GLY A 574 26.21 11.78 2.94
CA GLY A 574 26.57 11.21 4.24
C GLY A 574 25.38 10.71 5.06
N VAL A 575 24.19 10.56 4.46
CA VAL A 575 23.04 9.95 5.13
C VAL A 575 23.28 8.45 5.26
N GLY A 576 23.06 7.90 6.45
CA GLY A 576 23.20 6.46 6.67
C GLY A 576 22.20 5.65 5.80
N ALA A 577 22.64 4.52 5.27
CA ALA A 577 21.82 3.67 4.41
C ALA A 577 20.43 3.28 5.00
N PRO A 578 20.30 2.99 6.31
CA PRO A 578 18.99 2.76 6.92
C PRO A 578 18.04 3.96 6.79
N ALA A 579 18.56 5.18 7.00
CA ALA A 579 17.76 6.40 6.91
C ALA A 579 17.37 6.71 5.47
N ALA A 580 18.29 6.56 4.51
CA ALA A 580 17.99 6.72 3.09
C ALA A 580 16.92 5.72 2.61
N ALA A 581 17.04 4.45 2.98
CA ALA A 581 16.09 3.41 2.58
C ALA A 581 14.70 3.63 3.21
N MET A 582 14.65 3.92 4.52
CA MET A 582 13.40 4.23 5.21
C MET A 582 12.76 5.53 4.70
N PHE A 583 13.57 6.50 4.28
CA PHE A 583 13.08 7.74 3.66
C PHE A 583 12.35 7.47 2.35
N VAL A 584 13.00 6.73 1.44
CA VAL A 584 12.40 6.34 0.16
C VAL A 584 11.13 5.53 0.39
N PHE A 585 11.17 4.57 1.32
CA PHE A 585 10.01 3.75 1.68
C PHE A 585 8.83 4.57 2.19
N TYR A 586 9.05 5.48 3.14
CA TYR A 586 7.96 6.28 3.69
C TYR A 586 7.34 7.21 2.64
N PHE A 587 8.14 7.87 1.81
CA PHE A 587 7.60 8.73 0.76
C PHE A 587 6.91 7.95 -0.36
N ALA A 588 7.39 6.74 -0.67
CA ALA A 588 6.68 5.83 -1.56
C ALA A 588 5.28 5.50 -0.99
N VAL A 589 5.16 5.16 0.29
CA VAL A 589 3.86 4.87 0.92
C VAL A 589 2.98 6.11 1.03
N LEU A 590 3.54 7.24 1.47
CA LEU A 590 2.77 8.47 1.66
C LEU A 590 2.26 9.04 0.34
N SER A 591 2.89 8.74 -0.79
CA SER A 591 2.36 9.12 -2.11
C SER A 591 0.92 8.62 -2.34
N GLU A 592 0.54 7.45 -1.79
CA GLU A 592 -0.83 6.90 -1.87
C GLU A 592 -1.88 7.72 -1.10
N VAL A 593 -1.45 8.67 -0.27
CA VAL A 593 -2.34 9.56 0.47
C VAL A 593 -2.61 10.86 -0.29
N SER A 594 -1.79 11.16 -1.31
CA SER A 594 -1.83 12.41 -2.05
C SER A 594 -2.85 12.38 -3.20
N PRO A 595 -3.69 13.42 -3.37
CA PRO A 595 -4.44 13.61 -4.60
C PRO A 595 -3.49 13.78 -5.80
N PRO A 596 -3.86 13.33 -7.02
CA PRO A 596 -5.19 12.86 -7.43
C PRO A 596 -5.44 11.35 -7.31
N THR A 597 -4.45 10.54 -6.91
CA THR A 597 -4.54 9.08 -7.04
C THR A 597 -4.98 8.35 -5.79
N ALA A 598 -4.96 8.98 -4.62
CA ALA A 598 -5.14 8.34 -3.32
C ALA A 598 -6.18 7.20 -3.24
N LEU A 599 -5.74 5.96 -3.48
CA LEU A 599 -6.63 4.82 -3.73
C LEU A 599 -7.37 4.38 -2.48
N ALA A 600 -6.71 4.41 -1.31
CA ALA A 600 -7.37 4.18 -0.04
C ALA A 600 -8.52 5.18 0.19
N ALA A 601 -8.36 6.43 -0.24
CA ALA A 601 -9.43 7.43 -0.15
C ALA A 601 -10.57 7.15 -1.14
N VAL A 602 -10.26 6.62 -2.33
CA VAL A 602 -11.26 6.15 -3.31
C VAL A 602 -12.06 4.99 -2.71
N ALA A 603 -11.37 4.01 -2.12
CA ALA A 603 -11.98 2.86 -1.47
C ALA A 603 -12.86 3.28 -0.29
N ALA A 604 -12.36 4.20 0.55
CA ALA A 604 -13.11 4.75 1.66
C ALA A 604 -14.38 5.50 1.20
N ALA A 605 -14.28 6.29 0.13
CA ALA A 605 -15.43 7.00 -0.44
C ALA A 605 -16.50 6.02 -0.95
N ALA A 606 -16.09 4.88 -1.52
CA ALA A 606 -17.02 3.82 -1.94
C ALA A 606 -17.74 3.15 -0.75
N VAL A 607 -17.06 3.02 0.40
CA VAL A 607 -17.65 2.47 1.63
C VAL A 607 -18.56 3.48 2.33
N THR A 608 -18.16 4.76 2.41
CA THR A 608 -18.92 5.78 3.15
C THR A 608 -20.00 6.46 2.32
N GLY A 609 -19.95 6.36 0.99
CA GLY A 609 -20.80 7.12 0.07
C GLY A 609 -20.42 8.59 -0.03
N GLY A 610 -19.19 8.96 0.36
CA GLY A 610 -18.67 10.33 0.30
C GLY A 610 -18.19 10.75 -1.09
N ARG A 611 -18.09 12.06 -1.33
CA ARG A 611 -17.48 12.59 -2.56
C ARG A 611 -15.98 12.31 -2.59
N LEU A 612 -15.49 11.87 -3.75
CA LEU A 612 -14.13 11.38 -3.94
C LEU A 612 -13.05 12.42 -3.61
N VAL A 613 -13.02 13.54 -4.34
CA VAL A 613 -11.95 14.56 -4.21
C VAL A 613 -11.90 15.16 -2.79
N PRO A 614 -13.02 15.52 -2.14
CA PRO A 614 -12.97 15.97 -0.75
C PRO A 614 -12.45 14.89 0.22
N THR A 615 -12.79 13.62 -0.01
CA THR A 615 -12.29 12.50 0.81
C THR A 615 -10.77 12.37 0.68
N MET A 616 -10.21 12.51 -0.52
CA MET A 616 -8.76 12.53 -0.74
C MET A 616 -8.08 13.68 0.02
N TRP A 617 -8.63 14.89 -0.07
CA TRP A 617 -8.08 16.06 0.64
C TRP A 617 -8.15 15.90 2.16
N HIS A 618 -9.21 15.28 2.67
CA HIS A 618 -9.32 14.92 4.08
C HIS A 618 -8.28 13.87 4.49
N THR A 619 -8.05 12.87 3.64
CA THR A 619 -7.01 11.84 3.87
C THR A 619 -5.64 12.47 4.00
N LEU A 620 -5.26 13.33 3.03
CA LEU A 620 -4.02 14.10 3.07
C LEU A 620 -3.92 14.92 4.36
N ARG A 621 -4.99 15.61 4.75
CA ARG A 621 -4.99 16.42 5.97
C ARG A 621 -4.77 15.60 7.24
N TYR A 622 -5.32 14.39 7.33
CA TYR A 622 -5.10 13.49 8.47
C TYR A 622 -3.69 12.91 8.51
N ALA A 623 -3.09 12.63 7.35
CA ALA A 623 -1.74 12.07 7.24
C ALA A 623 -0.62 13.13 7.20
N LEU A 624 -0.95 14.42 6.97
CA LEU A 624 0.02 15.51 6.79
C LEU A 624 1.10 15.58 7.88
N PRO A 625 0.79 15.45 9.19
CA PRO A 625 1.83 15.47 10.21
C PRO A 625 2.90 14.37 10.06
N ALA A 626 2.56 13.27 9.39
CA ALA A 626 3.47 12.15 9.20
C ALA A 626 4.48 12.34 8.06
N TYR A 627 4.24 13.27 7.13
CA TYR A 627 5.19 13.59 6.04
C TYR A 627 6.52 14.14 6.53
N LEU A 628 6.59 14.59 7.77
CA LEU A 628 7.80 15.17 8.34
C LEU A 628 8.68 14.15 9.07
N ILE A 629 8.12 13.00 9.44
CA ILE A 629 8.86 11.95 10.14
C ILE A 629 10.08 11.51 9.31
N PRO A 630 9.96 11.28 7.99
CA PRO A 630 11.12 10.88 7.18
C PRO A 630 12.17 11.96 7.02
N LEU A 631 11.74 13.23 6.95
CA LEU A 631 12.67 14.36 6.89
C LEU A 631 13.48 14.48 8.19
N ALA A 632 12.86 14.25 9.35
CA ALA A 632 13.52 14.34 10.65
C ALA A 632 14.71 13.38 10.81
N PHE A 633 14.60 12.14 10.29
CA PHE A 633 15.67 11.15 10.40
C PHE A 633 16.72 11.19 9.29
N VAL A 634 16.51 11.98 8.23
CA VAL A 634 17.50 12.21 7.17
C VAL A 634 18.31 13.48 7.41
N VAL A 635 17.65 14.58 7.78
CA VAL A 635 18.29 15.90 7.86
C VAL A 635 19.23 16.02 9.06
N THR A 636 19.09 15.15 10.07
CA THR A 636 19.79 15.29 11.35
C THR A 636 20.38 13.96 11.82
N PRO A 637 21.63 13.94 12.34
CA PRO A 637 22.22 12.73 12.91
C PRO A 637 21.44 12.21 14.13
N THR A 638 20.90 13.13 14.96
CA THR A 638 20.05 12.77 16.11
C THR A 638 18.80 12.01 15.68
N GLY A 639 18.29 12.32 14.48
CA GLY A 639 17.12 11.69 13.88
C GLY A 639 17.27 10.20 13.61
N LEU A 640 18.48 9.65 13.54
CA LEU A 640 18.70 8.19 13.54
C LEU A 640 18.10 7.51 14.78
N GLY A 641 17.91 8.24 15.88
CA GLY A 641 17.21 7.77 17.07
C GLY A 641 15.75 7.40 16.81
N LEU A 642 15.10 8.01 15.80
CA LEU A 642 13.77 7.60 15.35
C LEU A 642 13.77 6.22 14.70
N LEU A 643 14.91 5.77 14.16
CA LEU A 643 15.06 4.42 13.64
C LEU A 643 15.55 3.45 14.73
N GLY A 644 15.58 3.86 16.00
CA GLY A 644 16.12 3.03 17.08
C GLY A 644 17.64 2.86 17.03
N ILE A 645 18.34 3.69 16.24
CA ILE A 645 19.81 3.68 16.12
C ILE A 645 20.38 4.76 17.03
N GLY A 646 21.35 4.38 17.87
CA GLY A 646 22.00 5.27 18.84
C GLY A 646 21.69 4.91 20.29
N GLY A 647 22.01 5.81 21.22
CA GLY A 647 21.78 5.56 22.65
C GLY A 647 20.30 5.68 23.06
N PRO A 648 19.84 5.02 24.14
CA PRO A 648 18.45 5.12 24.62
C PRO A 648 17.98 6.56 24.85
N ARG A 649 18.88 7.43 25.33
CA ARG A 649 18.62 8.87 25.48
C ARG A 649 18.33 9.54 24.14
N GLN A 650 19.09 9.22 23.09
CA GLN A 650 18.90 9.80 21.76
C GLN A 650 17.55 9.37 21.18
N ILE A 651 17.21 8.08 21.29
CA ILE A 651 15.91 7.53 20.85
C ILE A 651 14.76 8.24 21.58
N LEU A 652 14.85 8.35 22.91
CA LEU A 652 13.82 9.01 23.72
C LEU A 652 13.66 10.48 23.35
N VAL A 653 14.76 11.23 23.27
CA VAL A 653 14.74 12.66 22.92
C VAL A 653 14.17 12.85 21.52
N ALA A 654 14.64 12.09 20.54
CA ALA A 654 14.14 12.15 19.16
C ALA A 654 12.64 11.87 19.12
N THR A 655 12.19 10.79 19.77
CA THR A 655 10.77 10.40 19.81
C THR A 655 9.90 11.49 20.45
N VAL A 656 10.31 12.05 21.59
CA VAL A 656 9.54 13.06 22.31
C VAL A 656 9.48 14.38 21.53
N VAL A 657 10.60 14.84 20.98
CA VAL A 657 10.68 16.09 20.20
C VAL A 657 9.86 15.96 18.92
N THR A 658 9.97 14.84 18.20
CA THR A 658 9.17 14.60 16.99
C THR A 658 7.69 14.41 17.33
N ALA A 659 7.33 13.74 18.43
CA ALA A 659 5.95 13.65 18.89
C ALA A 659 5.35 15.03 19.19
N LEU A 660 6.12 15.92 19.82
CA LEU A 660 5.72 17.31 20.01
C LEU A 660 5.53 18.02 18.66
N GLY A 661 6.47 17.87 17.72
CA GLY A 661 6.36 18.43 16.38
C GLY A 661 5.09 17.97 15.66
N VAL A 662 4.84 16.66 15.65
CA VAL A 662 3.61 16.05 15.11
C VAL A 662 2.36 16.62 15.79
N ALA A 663 2.38 16.82 17.10
CA ALA A 663 1.24 17.39 17.82
C ALA A 663 0.98 18.86 17.46
N VAL A 664 2.03 19.68 17.39
CA VAL A 664 1.92 21.08 16.99
C VAL A 664 1.39 21.20 15.56
N LEU A 665 1.83 20.32 14.66
CA LEU A 665 1.39 20.32 13.27
C LEU A 665 0.00 19.75 13.09
N ALA A 666 -0.41 18.77 13.89
CA ALA A 666 -1.81 18.34 13.95
C ALA A 666 -2.71 19.52 14.34
N VAL A 667 -2.29 20.37 15.28
CA VAL A 667 -2.98 21.62 15.65
C VAL A 667 -2.96 22.62 14.50
N ALA A 668 -1.82 22.83 13.83
CA ALA A 668 -1.69 23.75 12.70
C ALA A 668 -2.54 23.32 11.49
N ALA A 669 -2.60 22.02 11.19
CA ALA A 669 -3.40 21.46 10.12
C ALA A 669 -4.90 21.41 10.50
N GLY A 670 -5.21 21.05 11.74
CA GLY A 670 -6.56 20.90 12.28
C GLY A 670 -7.28 22.23 12.58
N GLY A 671 -6.52 23.26 12.96
CA GLY A 671 -7.02 24.58 13.34
C GLY A 671 -7.71 24.59 14.71
N TRP A 672 -7.36 23.66 15.60
CA TRP A 672 -7.95 23.56 16.93
C TRP A 672 -6.95 22.98 17.92
N LEU A 673 -6.83 23.60 19.09
CA LEU A 673 -5.99 23.11 20.18
C LEU A 673 -6.86 22.29 21.17
N PRO A 674 -6.58 20.98 21.35
CA PRO A 674 -7.38 20.14 22.24
C PRO A 674 -7.45 20.69 23.67
N GLY A 675 -8.64 21.10 24.10
CA GLY A 675 -8.93 21.53 25.47
C GLY A 675 -8.99 23.04 25.65
N VAL A 676 -8.51 23.79 24.65
CA VAL A 676 -8.49 25.26 24.69
C VAL A 676 -9.54 25.84 23.75
N GLY A 677 -9.40 25.66 22.43
CA GLY A 677 -10.30 26.31 21.47
C GLY A 677 -9.75 26.35 20.04
N PRO A 678 -10.42 27.09 19.13
CA PRO A 678 -10.00 27.22 17.74
C PRO A 678 -8.69 28.00 17.62
N ALA A 679 -7.78 27.51 16.77
CA ALA A 679 -6.54 28.21 16.42
C ALA A 679 -6.75 29.03 15.15
N GLY A 680 -6.39 30.31 15.18
CA GLY A 680 -6.47 31.19 14.01
C GLY A 680 -5.32 31.02 13.04
N VAL A 681 -5.33 31.83 11.98
CA VAL A 681 -4.26 31.82 10.97
C VAL A 681 -2.88 32.15 11.56
N PRO A 682 -2.71 33.18 12.43
CA PRO A 682 -1.40 33.47 13.02
C PRO A 682 -0.87 32.31 13.87
N GLU A 683 -1.71 31.73 14.73
CA GLU A 683 -1.33 30.61 15.59
C GLU A 683 -0.97 29.38 14.75
N ARG A 684 -1.67 29.15 13.63
CA ARG A 684 -1.36 28.06 12.70
C ARG A 684 -0.03 28.27 11.97
N VAL A 685 0.28 29.50 11.53
CA VAL A 685 1.57 29.81 10.88
C VAL A 685 2.72 29.63 11.86
N ILE A 686 2.57 30.11 13.10
CA ILE A 686 3.54 29.88 14.18
C ILE A 686 3.67 28.39 14.46
N GLY A 687 2.56 27.65 14.46
CA GLY A 687 2.56 26.19 14.62
C GLY A 687 3.32 25.46 13.50
N VAL A 688 3.19 25.91 12.24
CA VAL A 688 3.99 25.34 11.14
C VAL A 688 5.48 25.63 11.35
N ALA A 689 5.84 26.86 11.69
CA ALA A 689 7.23 27.22 11.98
C ALA A 689 7.81 26.44 13.17
N ALA A 690 7.02 26.27 14.25
CA ALA A 690 7.37 25.45 15.41
C ALA A 690 7.57 23.99 15.01
N GLY A 691 6.65 23.42 14.22
CA GLY A 691 6.76 22.05 13.72
C GLY A 691 8.02 21.83 12.89
N LEU A 692 8.32 22.73 11.95
CA LEU A 692 9.51 22.65 11.10
C LEU A 692 10.81 22.79 11.89
N THR A 693 10.88 23.72 12.84
CA THR A 693 12.07 23.91 13.69
C THR A 693 12.33 22.72 14.63
N LEU A 694 11.26 22.08 15.12
CA LEU A 694 11.37 20.83 15.90
C LEU A 694 11.95 19.66 15.08
N LEU A 695 11.88 19.68 13.75
CA LEU A 695 12.47 18.63 12.89
C LEU A 695 14.00 18.63 12.86
N TRP A 696 14.65 19.72 13.30
CA TRP A 696 16.11 19.75 13.32
C TRP A 696 16.70 18.93 14.48
N LEU A 697 15.90 18.43 15.43
CA LEU A 697 16.29 17.52 16.54
C LEU A 697 17.64 17.87 17.24
N GLN A 698 18.02 19.15 17.18
CA GLN A 698 19.19 19.73 17.82
C GLN A 698 18.71 20.59 18.98
N PRO A 699 19.50 20.72 20.07
CA PRO A 699 19.05 21.39 21.29
C PRO A 699 18.51 22.81 21.07
N VAL A 700 19.20 23.60 20.22
CA VAL A 700 18.85 25.00 19.95
C VAL A 700 17.59 25.10 19.07
N PRO A 701 17.50 24.48 17.87
CA PRO A 701 16.25 24.45 17.10
C PRO A 701 15.06 23.85 17.85
N ALA A 702 15.28 22.81 18.68
CA ALA A 702 14.23 22.20 19.48
C ALA A 702 13.72 23.16 20.57
N ALA A 703 14.62 23.91 21.23
CA ALA A 703 14.22 24.93 22.19
C ALA A 703 13.43 26.06 21.53
N ILE A 704 13.88 26.55 20.37
CA ILE A 704 13.17 27.57 19.58
C ILE A 704 11.78 27.06 19.19
N GLY A 705 11.69 25.83 18.66
CA GLY A 705 10.43 25.22 18.28
C GLY A 705 9.48 25.00 19.46
N ALA A 706 9.99 24.63 20.64
CA ALA A 706 9.21 24.52 21.86
C ALA A 706 8.70 25.88 22.35
N VAL A 707 9.51 26.93 22.24
CA VAL A 707 9.10 28.31 22.55
C VAL A 707 8.00 28.76 21.59
N LEU A 708 8.17 28.55 20.28
CA LEU A 708 7.15 28.88 19.27
C LEU A 708 5.84 28.09 19.51
N ALA A 709 5.94 26.82 19.89
CA ALA A 709 4.78 26.02 20.30
C ALA A 709 4.10 26.62 21.54
N GLY A 710 4.89 27.06 22.52
CA GLY A 710 4.40 27.80 23.69
C GLY A 710 3.66 29.08 23.29
N VAL A 711 4.25 29.91 22.43
CA VAL A 711 3.64 31.14 21.91
C VAL A 711 2.32 30.83 21.19
N MET A 712 2.28 29.78 20.36
CA MET A 712 1.05 29.32 19.72
C MET A 712 -0.01 28.99 20.78
N THR A 713 0.33 28.20 21.80
CA THR A 713 -0.65 27.83 22.84
C THR A 713 -1.16 29.04 23.62
N VAL A 714 -0.27 29.95 24.02
CA VAL A 714 -0.64 31.19 24.72
C VAL A 714 -1.52 32.06 23.84
N GLY A 715 -1.20 32.21 22.55
CA GLY A 715 -2.03 32.94 21.59
C GLY A 715 -3.46 32.39 21.51
N VAL A 716 -3.62 31.07 21.47
CA VAL A 716 -4.95 30.43 21.50
C VAL A 716 -5.67 30.68 22.84
N PHE A 717 -4.96 30.64 23.97
CA PHE A 717 -5.54 30.95 25.29
C PHE A 717 -6.02 32.40 25.41
N VAL A 718 -5.19 33.36 24.98
CA VAL A 718 -5.52 34.80 25.01
C VAL A 718 -6.72 35.07 24.11
N ARG A 719 -6.78 34.46 22.93
CA ARG A 719 -7.90 34.59 21.99
C ARG A 719 -9.22 34.02 22.54
N ARG A 720 -9.14 32.94 23.31
CA ARG A 720 -10.30 32.42 24.05
C ARG A 720 -10.78 33.41 25.12
N GLY A 721 -9.85 34.09 25.79
CA GLY A 721 -10.17 35.13 26.77
C GLY A 721 -10.80 36.39 26.16
N SER A 722 -10.40 36.77 24.95
CA SER A 722 -10.97 37.93 24.24
C SER A 722 -12.29 37.63 23.53
N THR A 723 -12.61 36.36 23.29
CA THR A 723 -13.93 35.89 22.86
C THR A 723 -14.79 35.52 24.09
N GLY A 724 -15.08 36.51 24.92
CA GLY A 724 -16.05 36.39 26.02
C GLY A 724 -17.46 35.98 25.52
N PRO A 725 -18.32 35.44 26.40
CA PRO A 725 -19.58 34.80 26.01
C PRO A 725 -20.54 35.79 25.34
N SER A 726 -20.62 35.78 24.01
CA SER A 726 -21.62 36.53 23.28
C SER A 726 -22.99 35.85 23.40
N GLY A 727 -23.80 36.39 24.31
CA GLY A 727 -25.26 36.51 24.19
C GLY A 727 -26.06 35.26 23.84
N GLY A 728 -26.45 34.49 24.85
CA GLY A 728 -27.64 33.65 24.75
C GLY A 728 -28.90 34.52 24.68
N THR A 729 -29.33 34.89 23.48
CA THR A 729 -30.72 35.27 23.26
C THR A 729 -31.57 34.00 23.34
N ARG A 730 -32.28 33.85 24.47
CA ARG A 730 -33.45 32.98 24.57
C ARG A 730 -34.42 33.40 23.45
N ALA A 731 -34.50 32.62 22.38
CA ALA A 731 -35.63 32.68 21.46
C ALA A 731 -36.86 32.18 22.25
N GLY A 732 -37.82 33.08 22.44
CA GLY A 732 -39.07 32.81 23.15
C GLY A 732 -39.90 31.75 22.46
N SER A 733 -40.66 31.01 23.27
CA SER A 733 -41.80 30.23 22.80
C SER A 733 -42.87 31.17 22.23
N PRO A 734 -43.45 30.90 21.06
CA PRO A 734 -44.82 31.30 20.82
C PRO A 734 -45.75 30.31 21.54
N ALA A 735 -46.76 30.88 22.19
CA ALA A 735 -47.92 30.19 22.73
C ALA A 735 -48.76 29.52 21.63
#